data_AF-A0A952IP69-F1
#
_entry.id   AF-A0A952IP69-F1
#
_cell.length_a   1.000
_cell.length_b   1.000
_cell.length_c   1.000
_cell.angle_alpha   90.00
_cell.angle_beta   90.00
_cell.angle_gamma   90.00
#
_symmetry.space_group_name_H-M   'P 1'
#
loop_
_entity.id
_entity.type
_entity.pdbx_description
1 polymer ?
#
loop_
_entity_poly.entity_id
_entity_poly.type
_entity_poly.pdbx_seq_one_letter_code
_entity_poly.pdbx_strand_id
1 'polypeptide(L)'
;MAICEPLDSSSVDVTNEVIVQHFIVPYEYPVHFTENLFDKDNSTLEQILTSHTQTGKQRALVFVDSGVTEALPDLCNQILSYTKARESLIDLVAEPVVIAGGESLKSDASTLTQLHQLVSRHKLDRHAYIIAIGGGALLDTIGLVAATAHRGIRHIRIPSTVLAQNDSGVGVKNGVNQFGKKNYLGTFAPPFAVINDYAFIDVLPERDKIAGMAEAVKVALIRDAVFFRWLEEHVEQLSQFDKSAMQYMIKRCAQLHLHQIAHGGDPFESGSARPLDFGHWSAHKLESLSEFDVRHGEAVAIGIALDTHYSVLTNFLEENAGERVYRLLRGLGFELWHPAIIAANANDQLQLLQGIEEFREHLGGQLTITLLESIGKGIEVNKIDRVTVCQCIDWLRRICGVDSCRRSRKQKNQTPRLLEQPSQHTERKFEETDVSVSKASRSNSSDESATAAGVIEKPSRTSIGSRSARMKSRSKIARLRVSEQHGLTKALEPDTDSACLFLLKRLKRQLIPKQFSWLASRLERLHRNANDRDLFITLGMIPRKLGRDDLSISPKDIIAAQTAAGVAWNPYGWSVDNEARCVVLGKLHSQQADRFEHVFNELCRSAELGESIAFYRCTAILPKSDATDLAIRAGLRTHIPAVFEAIAHGNPYPSLHFENSQWNQMILKALFINSTLWQIHGIDDRANEELAQMLCDYAHERWAAGRSVSPELWRCVGPFATPAMMTDLNHALKSAEPMESLAALMALLDCPHADHKQLQRNYPKLCEKINRGALGWERLGRNISDGN
;
A
#
# COMPACT_ATOMS: atom_id res chain seq x y z
N MET A 1 28.45 -30.69 40.09
CA MET A 1 29.85 -30.25 39.96
C MET A 1 30.39 -30.79 38.65
N ALA A 2 30.59 -29.92 37.67
CA ALA A 2 31.41 -30.19 36.49
C ALA A 2 32.55 -29.15 36.53
N ILE A 3 33.76 -29.56 36.18
CA ILE A 3 34.98 -28.79 36.43
C ILE A 3 35.15 -27.75 35.32
N CYS A 4 35.23 -26.47 35.69
CA CYS A 4 35.74 -25.44 34.79
C CYS A 4 37.26 -25.47 34.82
N GLU A 5 37.88 -25.59 33.66
CA GLU A 5 39.30 -25.27 33.48
C GLU A 5 39.50 -23.74 33.51
N PRO A 6 40.64 -23.23 34.01
CA PRO A 6 40.91 -21.80 34.03
C PRO A 6 41.32 -21.31 32.64
N LEU A 7 40.61 -20.30 32.12
CA LEU A 7 41.03 -19.59 30.91
C LEU A 7 42.27 -18.74 31.22
N ASP A 8 43.32 -18.96 30.44
CA ASP A 8 44.61 -18.29 30.59
C ASP A 8 44.50 -16.80 30.20
N SER A 9 44.87 -15.91 31.12
CA SER A 9 44.70 -14.46 30.97
C SER A 9 45.84 -13.84 30.17
N SER A 10 45.90 -14.13 28.87
CA SER A 10 46.74 -13.39 27.92
C SER A 10 45.88 -12.40 27.13
N SER A 11 46.33 -11.14 27.11
CA SER A 11 45.74 -9.95 26.48
C SER A 11 44.72 -10.21 25.36
N VAL A 12 43.43 -10.24 25.72
CA VAL A 12 42.35 -10.04 24.74
C VAL A 12 42.32 -8.56 24.42
N ASP A 13 42.91 -8.21 23.28
CA ASP A 13 42.72 -6.89 22.66
C ASP A 13 41.25 -6.80 22.24
N VAL A 14 40.45 -6.04 23.00
CA VAL A 14 39.00 -5.97 22.80
C VAL A 14 38.71 -5.13 21.57
N THR A 15 38.78 -5.78 20.41
CA THR A 15 38.18 -5.28 19.18
C THR A 15 36.70 -4.99 19.44
N ASN A 16 36.20 -3.88 18.88
CA ASN A 16 34.77 -3.59 18.89
C ASN A 16 34.03 -4.57 17.95
N GLU A 17 33.81 -5.79 18.41
CA GLU A 17 33.01 -6.80 17.70
C GLU A 17 31.53 -6.40 17.71
N VAL A 18 31.07 -5.83 16.60
CA VAL A 18 29.66 -5.48 16.41
C VAL A 18 28.94 -6.64 15.73
N ILE A 19 28.13 -7.37 16.50
CA ILE A 19 27.22 -8.39 15.96
C ILE A 19 25.95 -7.67 15.46
N VAL A 20 25.87 -7.43 14.15
CA VAL A 20 24.68 -6.87 13.51
C VAL A 20 23.70 -7.99 13.16
N GLN A 21 22.55 -8.04 13.82
CA GLN A 21 21.45 -8.94 13.47
C GLN A 21 20.40 -8.20 12.66
N HIS A 22 19.96 -8.80 11.55
CA HIS A 22 18.81 -8.34 10.76
C HIS A 22 17.72 -9.43 10.74
N PHE A 23 16.46 -9.03 10.83
CA PHE A 23 15.29 -9.90 10.67
C PHE A 23 14.08 -9.06 10.25
N ILE A 24 13.08 -9.71 9.64
CA ILE A 24 11.85 -9.09 9.15
C ILE A 24 10.67 -9.79 9.83
N VAL A 25 9.68 -9.02 10.28
CA VAL A 25 8.42 -9.52 10.81
C VAL A 25 7.30 -9.09 9.86
N PRO A 26 6.72 -9.99 9.04
CA PRO A 26 5.55 -9.67 8.25
C PRO A 26 4.33 -9.52 9.16
N TYR A 27 3.48 -8.55 8.85
CA TYR A 27 2.19 -8.34 9.50
C TYR A 27 1.06 -8.51 8.48
N GLU A 28 0.07 -9.33 8.83
CA GLU A 28 -1.17 -9.52 8.08
C GLU A 28 -2.32 -9.50 9.08
N TYR A 29 -3.36 -8.72 8.79
CA TYR A 29 -4.59 -8.69 9.56
C TYR A 29 -5.78 -8.36 8.63
N PRO A 30 -6.89 -9.09 8.70
CA PRO A 30 -8.04 -8.82 7.85
C PRO A 30 -8.91 -7.70 8.44
N VAL A 31 -9.48 -6.88 7.56
CA VAL A 31 -10.57 -5.94 7.88
C VAL A 31 -11.83 -6.44 7.18
N HIS A 32 -12.74 -6.98 7.98
CA HIS A 32 -14.04 -7.50 7.54
C HIS A 32 -15.07 -6.38 7.53
N PHE A 33 -15.96 -6.39 6.54
CA PHE A 33 -17.15 -5.54 6.47
C PHE A 33 -18.37 -6.45 6.52
N THR A 34 -19.28 -6.21 7.45
CA THR A 34 -20.42 -7.09 7.75
C THR A 34 -21.60 -6.29 8.27
N GLU A 35 -22.71 -6.96 8.54
CA GLU A 35 -23.87 -6.37 9.19
C GLU A 35 -24.43 -7.36 10.22
N ASN A 36 -24.81 -6.88 11.41
CA ASN A 36 -25.34 -7.68 12.52
C ASN A 36 -24.42 -8.86 12.89
N LEU A 37 -23.21 -8.55 13.37
CA LEU A 37 -22.14 -9.51 13.65
C LEU A 37 -22.56 -10.65 14.60
N PHE A 38 -23.46 -10.37 15.54
CA PHE A 38 -23.92 -11.33 16.54
C PHE A 38 -25.24 -12.03 16.17
N ASP A 39 -25.74 -11.85 14.95
CA ASP A 39 -26.82 -12.68 14.43
C ASP A 39 -26.38 -14.15 14.34
N LYS A 40 -27.32 -15.06 14.63
CA LYS A 40 -27.06 -16.51 14.64
C LYS A 40 -26.42 -17.02 13.33
N ASP A 41 -26.80 -16.44 12.19
CA ASP A 41 -26.41 -16.86 10.84
C ASP A 41 -25.15 -16.14 10.34
N ASN A 42 -24.65 -15.13 11.05
CA ASN A 42 -23.41 -14.43 10.71
C ASN A 42 -22.21 -15.26 11.17
N SER A 43 -21.38 -15.75 10.24
CA SER A 43 -20.20 -16.57 10.57
C SER A 43 -18.89 -15.77 10.69
N THR A 44 -18.93 -14.42 10.62
CA THR A 44 -17.72 -13.57 10.51
C THR A 44 -16.75 -13.79 11.67
N LEU A 45 -17.23 -13.68 12.92
CA LEU A 45 -16.38 -13.87 14.11
C LEU A 45 -15.88 -15.32 14.24
N GLU A 46 -16.68 -16.30 13.81
CA GLU A 46 -16.33 -17.72 13.80
C GLU A 46 -15.20 -18.02 12.80
N GLN A 47 -15.26 -17.45 11.60
CA GLN A 47 -14.20 -17.56 10.59
C GLN A 47 -12.88 -16.93 11.07
N ILE A 48 -12.95 -15.76 11.72
CA ILE A 48 -11.78 -15.08 12.29
C ILE A 48 -11.12 -15.96 13.36
N LEU A 49 -11.89 -16.50 14.30
CA LEU A 49 -11.36 -17.31 15.41
C LEU A 49 -10.80 -18.67 14.95
N THR A 50 -11.38 -19.28 13.90
CA THR A 50 -10.89 -20.55 13.34
C THR A 50 -9.69 -20.39 12.40
N SER A 51 -9.53 -19.24 11.74
CA SER A 51 -8.50 -18.99 10.69
C SER A 51 -7.06 -19.36 11.06
N HIS A 52 -6.68 -19.27 12.34
CA HIS A 52 -5.31 -19.47 12.82
C HIS A 52 -5.14 -20.61 13.83
N THR A 53 -6.17 -21.44 14.08
CA THR A 53 -6.09 -22.50 15.11
C THR A 53 -6.61 -23.85 14.62
N GLN A 54 -5.77 -24.88 14.76
CA GLN A 54 -6.07 -26.23 14.28
C GLN A 54 -6.85 -27.10 15.28
N THR A 55 -6.84 -26.77 16.58
CA THR A 55 -7.60 -27.48 17.63
C THR A 55 -7.91 -26.59 18.85
N GLY A 56 -9.02 -26.87 19.53
CA GLY A 56 -9.37 -26.30 20.85
C GLY A 56 -10.37 -25.14 20.84
N LYS A 57 -10.98 -24.88 22.00
CA LYS A 57 -11.84 -23.69 22.21
C LYS A 57 -10.99 -22.43 22.29
N GLN A 58 -11.43 -21.38 21.61
CA GLN A 58 -10.79 -20.07 21.58
C GLN A 58 -11.27 -19.25 22.78
N ARG A 59 -10.35 -18.96 23.70
CA ARG A 59 -10.63 -18.24 24.93
C ARG A 59 -10.76 -16.74 24.63
N ALA A 60 -11.86 -16.11 25.00
CA ALA A 60 -12.15 -14.73 24.65
C ALA A 60 -12.67 -13.91 25.85
N LEU A 61 -12.26 -12.65 25.94
CA LEU A 61 -12.85 -11.63 26.81
C LEU A 61 -13.36 -10.47 25.94
N VAL A 62 -14.59 -10.04 26.19
CA VAL A 62 -15.23 -8.96 25.42
C VAL A 62 -15.35 -7.71 26.28
N PHE A 63 -14.94 -6.57 25.73
CA PHE A 63 -15.13 -5.24 26.29
C PHE A 63 -16.08 -4.44 25.40
N VAL A 64 -17.04 -3.73 26.01
CA VAL A 64 -18.07 -2.98 25.29
C VAL A 64 -18.14 -1.55 25.83
N ASP A 65 -18.20 -0.57 24.93
CA ASP A 65 -18.44 0.84 25.27
C ASP A 65 -19.85 1.03 25.85
N SER A 66 -19.98 1.72 26.98
CA SER A 66 -21.27 1.96 27.62
C SER A 66 -22.25 2.69 26.70
N GLY A 67 -21.77 3.64 25.88
CA GLY A 67 -22.61 4.35 24.92
C GLY A 67 -23.15 3.44 23.82
N VAL A 68 -22.43 2.36 23.47
CA VAL A 68 -22.93 1.32 22.56
C VAL A 68 -24.01 0.48 23.25
N THR A 69 -23.86 0.14 24.54
CA THR A 69 -24.92 -0.58 25.28
C THR A 69 -26.14 0.30 25.59
N GLU A 70 -25.98 1.61 25.68
CA GLU A 70 -27.12 2.55 25.80
C GLU A 70 -27.93 2.62 24.50
N ALA A 71 -27.25 2.61 23.34
CA ALA A 71 -27.90 2.56 22.03
C ALA A 71 -28.46 1.17 21.67
N LEU A 72 -27.81 0.10 22.14
CA LEU A 72 -28.17 -1.31 21.91
C LEU A 72 -28.24 -2.10 23.23
N PRO A 73 -29.31 -1.94 24.04
CA PRO A 73 -29.41 -2.54 25.38
C PRO A 73 -29.29 -4.07 25.44
N ASP A 74 -29.63 -4.76 24.35
CA ASP A 74 -29.61 -6.22 24.27
C ASP A 74 -28.27 -6.79 23.76
N LEU A 75 -27.31 -5.94 23.35
CA LEU A 75 -26.06 -6.37 22.71
C LEU A 75 -25.26 -7.37 23.57
N CYS A 76 -25.20 -7.18 24.89
CA CYS A 76 -24.52 -8.12 25.78
C CYS A 76 -25.20 -9.51 25.78
N ASN A 77 -26.53 -9.56 25.73
CA ASN A 77 -27.29 -10.82 25.63
C ASN A 77 -27.11 -11.48 24.25
N GLN A 78 -27.00 -10.68 23.19
CA GLN A 78 -26.71 -11.17 21.83
C GLN A 78 -25.32 -11.80 21.76
N ILE A 79 -24.29 -11.15 22.32
CA ILE A 79 -22.93 -11.70 22.43
C ILE A 79 -22.95 -13.02 23.24
N LEU A 80 -23.65 -13.05 24.38
CA LEU A 80 -23.79 -14.27 25.19
C LEU A 80 -24.51 -15.38 24.42
N SER A 81 -25.57 -15.07 23.69
CA SER A 81 -26.35 -16.03 22.90
C SER A 81 -25.56 -16.57 21.71
N TYR A 82 -24.88 -15.69 20.96
CA TYR A 82 -24.02 -16.02 19.83
C TYR A 82 -22.85 -16.94 20.25
N THR A 83 -22.19 -16.61 21.36
CA THR A 83 -21.07 -17.41 21.90
C THR A 83 -21.55 -18.72 22.51
N LYS A 84 -22.72 -18.74 23.17
CA LYS A 84 -23.34 -19.98 23.70
C LYS A 84 -23.75 -20.95 22.59
N ALA A 85 -24.31 -20.46 21.49
CA ALA A 85 -24.59 -21.27 20.30
C ALA A 85 -23.32 -21.87 19.67
N ARG A 86 -22.15 -21.28 19.94
CA ARG A 86 -20.83 -21.68 19.45
C ARG A 86 -19.90 -22.13 20.59
N GLU A 87 -20.45 -22.69 21.67
CA GLU A 87 -19.66 -23.06 22.86
C GLU A 87 -18.60 -24.14 22.58
N SER A 88 -18.70 -24.89 21.48
CA SER A 88 -17.69 -25.83 20.99
C SER A 88 -16.44 -25.14 20.42
N LEU A 89 -16.59 -23.88 19.99
CA LEU A 89 -15.56 -23.05 19.39
C LEU A 89 -15.07 -21.95 20.33
N ILE A 90 -15.94 -21.31 21.10
CA ILE A 90 -15.64 -20.11 21.90
C ILE A 90 -15.77 -20.42 23.40
N ASP A 91 -14.72 -20.09 24.16
CA ASP A 91 -14.71 -20.09 25.63
C ASP A 91 -14.71 -18.63 26.11
N LEU A 92 -15.91 -18.07 26.31
CA LEU A 92 -16.06 -16.71 26.81
C LEU A 92 -15.78 -16.70 28.33
N VAL A 93 -14.65 -16.12 28.75
CA VAL A 93 -14.09 -16.30 30.10
C VAL A 93 -14.77 -15.44 31.20
N ALA A 94 -15.68 -14.57 30.79
CA ALA A 94 -16.52 -13.71 31.62
C ALA A 94 -17.70 -13.19 30.78
N GLU A 95 -18.77 -12.70 31.40
CA GLU A 95 -19.76 -11.88 30.70
C GLU A 95 -19.10 -10.62 30.09
N PRO A 96 -19.66 -10.03 29.01
CA PRO A 96 -19.11 -8.84 28.38
C PRO A 96 -18.94 -7.68 29.38
N VAL A 97 -17.71 -7.15 29.48
CA VAL A 97 -17.37 -6.11 30.44
C VAL A 97 -17.68 -4.74 29.83
N VAL A 98 -18.70 -4.07 30.37
CA VAL A 98 -19.07 -2.71 29.96
C VAL A 98 -18.13 -1.69 30.60
N ILE A 99 -17.61 -0.76 29.80
CA ILE A 99 -16.67 0.29 30.20
C ILE A 99 -17.19 1.65 29.72
N ALA A 100 -17.06 2.69 30.55
CA ALA A 100 -17.34 4.06 30.14
C ALA A 100 -16.41 4.48 28.98
N GLY A 101 -17.00 4.81 27.83
CA GLY A 101 -16.27 5.17 26.61
C GLY A 101 -15.68 6.58 26.60
N GLY A 102 -15.35 7.04 25.39
CA GLY A 102 -14.89 8.41 25.13
C GLY A 102 -13.47 8.74 25.60
N GLU A 103 -13.05 9.98 25.38
CA GLU A 103 -11.66 10.44 25.62
C GLU A 103 -11.27 10.46 27.11
N SER A 104 -12.26 10.51 28.02
CA SER A 104 -12.07 10.35 29.46
C SER A 104 -11.41 9.02 29.83
N LEU A 105 -11.77 7.93 29.12
CA LEU A 105 -11.17 6.61 29.33
C LEU A 105 -9.64 6.63 29.12
N LYS A 106 -9.18 7.37 28.12
CA LYS A 106 -7.76 7.50 27.78
C LYS A 106 -6.99 8.32 28.81
N SER A 107 -7.67 9.05 29.70
CA SER A 107 -7.03 10.05 30.57
C SER A 107 -6.86 9.58 32.02
N ASP A 108 -7.44 8.42 32.39
CA ASP A 108 -7.24 7.80 33.69
C ASP A 108 -6.18 6.68 33.68
N ALA A 109 -5.03 6.95 34.30
CA ALA A 109 -3.96 5.97 34.48
C ALA A 109 -4.36 4.76 35.35
N SER A 110 -5.38 4.91 36.23
CA SER A 110 -5.86 3.81 37.06
C SER A 110 -6.59 2.75 36.23
N THR A 111 -7.35 3.18 35.22
CA THR A 111 -8.15 2.29 34.36
C THR A 111 -7.28 1.29 33.60
N LEU A 112 -6.12 1.67 33.04
CA LEU A 112 -5.19 0.71 32.43
C LEU A 112 -4.80 -0.43 33.39
N THR A 113 -4.49 -0.08 34.64
CA THR A 113 -4.12 -1.06 35.67
C THR A 113 -5.29 -2.00 35.99
N GLN A 114 -6.52 -1.46 36.07
CA GLN A 114 -7.73 -2.26 36.29
C GLN A 114 -8.00 -3.22 35.12
N LEU A 115 -7.79 -2.78 33.88
CA LEU A 115 -7.96 -3.61 32.68
C LEU A 115 -6.94 -4.76 32.63
N HIS A 116 -5.66 -4.48 32.94
CA HIS A 116 -4.66 -5.55 33.12
C HIS A 116 -5.00 -6.52 34.25
N GLN A 117 -5.57 -6.02 35.35
CA GLN A 117 -6.05 -6.88 36.45
C GLN A 117 -7.22 -7.77 36.02
N LEU A 118 -8.14 -7.31 35.17
CA LEU A 118 -9.19 -8.16 34.59
C LEU A 118 -8.60 -9.26 33.71
N VAL A 119 -7.71 -8.91 32.79
CA VAL A 119 -7.01 -9.89 31.92
C VAL A 119 -6.30 -10.98 32.74
N SER A 120 -5.63 -10.57 33.83
CA SER A 120 -4.98 -11.48 34.78
C SER A 120 -5.97 -12.33 35.58
N ARG A 121 -7.03 -11.71 36.14
CA ARG A 121 -8.06 -12.38 36.95
C ARG A 121 -8.79 -13.48 36.18
N HIS A 122 -9.14 -13.22 34.93
CA HIS A 122 -9.78 -14.20 34.04
C HIS A 122 -8.79 -15.16 33.35
N LYS A 123 -7.50 -15.05 33.71
CA LYS A 123 -6.42 -15.95 33.28
C LYS A 123 -6.33 -16.08 31.77
N LEU A 124 -6.45 -14.98 31.02
CA LEU A 124 -6.19 -15.00 29.59
C LEU A 124 -4.71 -15.33 29.36
N ASP A 125 -4.45 -16.32 28.52
CA ASP A 125 -3.11 -16.67 28.08
C ASP A 125 -2.76 -15.97 26.76
N ARG A 126 -1.50 -16.11 26.31
CA ARG A 126 -0.98 -15.51 25.06
C ARG A 126 -1.69 -15.96 23.77
N HIS A 127 -2.55 -16.99 23.83
CA HIS A 127 -3.33 -17.48 22.70
C HIS A 127 -4.83 -17.11 22.81
N ALA A 128 -5.25 -16.48 23.91
CA ALA A 128 -6.57 -15.91 24.04
C ALA A 128 -6.79 -14.71 23.11
N TYR A 129 -8.05 -14.28 23.00
CA TYR A 129 -8.50 -13.10 22.29
C TYR A 129 -9.06 -12.08 23.27
N ILE A 130 -8.74 -10.82 23.04
CA ILE A 130 -9.44 -9.68 23.61
C ILE A 130 -10.24 -9.05 22.48
N ILE A 131 -11.53 -8.86 22.68
CA ILE A 131 -12.46 -8.29 21.70
C ILE A 131 -12.95 -6.95 22.24
N ALA A 132 -12.85 -5.87 21.47
CA ALA A 132 -13.28 -4.53 21.88
C ALA A 132 -14.34 -4.00 20.92
N ILE A 133 -15.51 -3.61 21.46
CA ILE A 133 -16.64 -3.02 20.73
C ILE A 133 -16.82 -1.58 21.17
N GLY A 134 -16.47 -0.60 20.33
CA GLY A 134 -16.54 0.82 20.72
C GLY A 134 -15.90 1.79 19.74
N GLY A 135 -15.86 3.07 20.13
CA GLY A 135 -15.14 4.10 19.40
C GLY A 135 -13.62 4.02 19.58
N GLY A 136 -12.87 4.83 18.82
CA GLY A 136 -11.41 4.80 18.79
C GLY A 136 -10.74 4.87 20.17
N ALA A 137 -11.31 5.62 21.12
CA ALA A 137 -10.79 5.71 22.49
C ALA A 137 -10.79 4.38 23.26
N LEU A 138 -11.85 3.56 23.14
CA LEU A 138 -11.87 2.22 23.72
C LEU A 138 -10.91 1.29 22.97
N LEU A 139 -10.93 1.31 21.63
CA LEU A 139 -10.08 0.45 20.81
C LEU A 139 -8.58 0.69 21.05
N ASP A 140 -8.17 1.95 21.19
CA ASP A 140 -6.80 2.33 21.53
C ASP A 140 -6.39 1.85 22.93
N THR A 141 -7.28 2.04 23.92
CA THR A 141 -7.01 1.69 25.33
C THR A 141 -6.92 0.17 25.49
N ILE A 142 -7.89 -0.57 24.97
CA ILE A 142 -7.90 -2.04 25.01
C ILE A 142 -6.80 -2.63 24.13
N GLY A 143 -6.47 -1.98 23.01
CA GLY A 143 -5.35 -2.37 22.16
C GLY A 143 -3.99 -2.23 22.86
N LEU A 144 -3.78 -1.16 23.64
CA LEU A 144 -2.59 -1.01 24.47
C LEU A 144 -2.55 -2.09 25.57
N VAL A 145 -3.68 -2.39 26.20
CA VAL A 145 -3.80 -3.48 27.19
C VAL A 145 -3.44 -4.83 26.55
N ALA A 146 -3.95 -5.14 25.37
CA ALA A 146 -3.69 -6.38 24.65
C ALA A 146 -2.22 -6.49 24.17
N ALA A 147 -1.62 -5.40 23.67
CA ALA A 147 -0.22 -5.37 23.24
C ALA A 147 0.77 -5.58 24.39
N THR A 148 0.42 -5.13 25.61
CA THR A 148 1.31 -5.19 26.78
C THR A 148 1.06 -6.41 27.67
N ALA A 149 -0.20 -6.87 27.81
CA ALA A 149 -0.52 -8.11 28.51
C ALA A 149 0.17 -9.31 27.83
N HIS A 150 0.85 -10.15 28.61
CA HIS A 150 1.67 -11.26 28.10
C HIS A 150 2.71 -10.90 27.01
N ARG A 151 3.00 -9.61 26.78
CA ARG A 151 3.76 -9.07 25.63
C ARG A 151 3.07 -9.30 24.27
N GLY A 152 1.74 -9.39 24.25
CA GLY A 152 0.92 -9.58 23.06
C GLY A 152 -0.14 -10.67 23.26
N ILE A 153 -1.39 -10.25 23.43
CA ILE A 153 -2.60 -11.05 23.28
C ILE A 153 -3.30 -10.63 21.99
N ARG A 154 -4.00 -11.56 21.31
CA ARG A 154 -4.69 -11.27 20.04
C ARG A 154 -5.83 -10.28 20.28
N HIS A 155 -5.84 -9.17 19.56
CA HIS A 155 -6.87 -8.13 19.70
C HIS A 155 -7.79 -8.10 18.48
N ILE A 156 -9.09 -8.31 18.68
CA ILE A 156 -10.11 -8.12 17.63
C ILE A 156 -10.81 -6.79 17.90
N ARG A 157 -10.75 -5.88 16.94
CA ARG A 157 -11.41 -4.57 17.00
C ARG A 157 -12.76 -4.64 16.29
N ILE A 158 -13.80 -4.09 16.92
CA ILE A 158 -15.14 -3.96 16.36
C ILE A 158 -15.53 -2.48 16.47
N PRO A 159 -15.18 -1.64 15.48
CA PRO A 159 -15.34 -0.20 15.62
C PRO A 159 -16.80 0.22 15.47
N SER A 160 -17.34 0.95 16.45
CA SER A 160 -18.76 1.34 16.49
C SER A 160 -19.06 2.74 15.97
N THR A 161 -18.05 3.52 15.55
CA THR A 161 -18.21 4.89 15.05
C THR A 161 -17.69 5.03 13.62
N VAL A 162 -18.26 5.96 12.85
CA VAL A 162 -17.81 6.26 11.47
C VAL A 162 -16.31 6.60 11.46
N LEU A 163 -15.85 7.41 12.42
CA LEU A 163 -14.43 7.76 12.60
C LEU A 163 -13.54 6.51 12.76
N ALA A 164 -13.98 5.55 13.58
CA ALA A 164 -13.18 4.37 13.89
C ALA A 164 -13.25 3.31 12.79
N GLN A 165 -14.37 3.19 12.06
CA GLN A 165 -14.44 2.33 10.87
C GLN A 165 -13.64 2.91 9.69
N ASN A 166 -13.48 4.24 9.61
CA ASN A 166 -12.71 4.96 8.58
C ASN A 166 -11.18 4.92 8.79
N ASP A 167 -10.73 5.12 10.04
CA ASP A 167 -9.32 5.43 10.37
C ASP A 167 -8.88 4.71 11.66
N SER A 168 -9.16 5.29 12.84
CA SER A 168 -8.54 4.87 14.11
C SER A 168 -8.73 3.39 14.50
N GLY A 169 -9.85 2.77 14.11
CA GLY A 169 -10.11 1.35 14.36
C GLY A 169 -9.41 0.40 13.39
N VAL A 170 -9.11 0.82 12.16
CA VAL A 170 -8.39 0.01 11.15
C VAL A 170 -6.86 0.15 11.21
N GLY A 171 -6.37 1.17 11.92
CA GLY A 171 -4.95 1.43 12.09
C GLY A 171 -4.20 0.48 13.04
N VAL A 172 -2.88 0.68 13.11
CA VAL A 172 -1.95 -0.12 13.95
C VAL A 172 -1.53 0.58 15.25
N LYS A 173 -2.04 1.80 15.48
CA LYS A 173 -1.74 2.62 16.66
C LYS A 173 -2.64 2.24 17.82
N ASN A 174 -2.12 2.32 19.04
CA ASN A 174 -2.85 2.12 20.29
C ASN A 174 -2.26 3.09 21.33
N GLY A 175 -3.05 3.68 22.21
CA GLY A 175 -2.50 4.58 23.22
C GLY A 175 -3.49 5.25 24.16
N VAL A 176 -2.95 5.88 25.19
CA VAL A 176 -3.67 6.65 26.21
C VAL A 176 -3.01 8.01 26.40
N ASN A 177 -3.75 8.94 26.97
CA ASN A 177 -3.31 10.29 27.30
C ASN A 177 -2.56 10.25 28.63
N GLN A 178 -1.45 10.97 28.72
CA GLN A 178 -0.66 11.02 29.95
C GLN A 178 0.15 12.32 30.02
N PHE A 179 0.40 12.83 31.22
CA PHE A 179 1.13 14.10 31.45
C PHE A 179 0.54 15.30 30.70
N GLY A 180 -0.77 15.34 30.49
CA GLY A 180 -1.46 16.37 29.72
C GLY A 180 -1.26 16.29 28.20
N LYS A 181 -0.71 15.18 27.68
CA LYS A 181 -0.45 14.95 26.25
C LYS A 181 -1.31 13.81 25.70
N LYS A 182 -1.93 14.05 24.53
CA LYS A 182 -2.77 13.07 23.81
C LYS A 182 -1.90 11.91 23.30
N ASN A 183 -2.36 10.66 23.43
CA ASN A 183 -1.69 9.44 22.95
C ASN A 183 -0.22 9.24 23.40
N TYR A 184 0.20 9.83 24.53
CA TYR A 184 1.61 9.86 24.94
C TYR A 184 2.18 8.50 25.35
N LEU A 185 1.37 7.64 25.98
CA LEU A 185 1.75 6.25 26.26
C LEU A 185 1.03 5.35 25.26
N GLY A 186 1.76 4.57 24.47
CA GLY A 186 1.16 3.79 23.40
C GLY A 186 2.06 2.72 22.82
N THR A 187 1.50 1.96 21.88
CA THR A 187 2.18 0.90 21.13
C THR A 187 1.72 0.88 19.68
N PHE A 188 2.68 0.72 18.77
CA PHE A 188 2.39 0.23 17.43
C PHE A 188 2.24 -1.29 17.50
N ALA A 189 1.01 -1.77 17.36
CA ALA A 189 0.66 -3.18 17.38
C ALA A 189 -0.58 -3.38 16.51
N PRO A 190 -0.45 -4.03 15.33
CA PRO A 190 -1.59 -4.35 14.49
C PRO A 190 -2.60 -5.23 15.25
N PRO A 191 -3.92 -5.04 15.04
CA PRO A 191 -4.92 -5.95 15.56
C PRO A 191 -4.76 -7.33 14.90
N PHE A 192 -5.32 -8.37 15.53
CA PHE A 192 -5.46 -9.69 14.91
C PHE A 192 -6.49 -9.67 13.79
N ALA A 193 -7.57 -8.92 13.96
CA ALA A 193 -8.59 -8.64 12.94
C ALA A 193 -9.37 -7.37 13.30
N VAL A 194 -9.99 -6.75 12.29
CA VAL A 194 -10.97 -5.66 12.47
C VAL A 194 -12.30 -6.08 11.83
N ILE A 195 -13.41 -5.77 12.48
CA ILE A 195 -14.76 -6.06 11.98
C ILE A 195 -15.57 -4.76 11.99
N ASN A 196 -15.67 -4.14 10.82
CA ASN A 196 -16.57 -3.02 10.59
C ASN A 196 -17.99 -3.57 10.36
N ASP A 197 -18.80 -3.57 11.41
CA ASP A 197 -20.22 -3.89 11.35
C ASP A 197 -21.03 -2.61 11.18
N TYR A 198 -21.79 -2.53 10.08
CA TYR A 198 -22.55 -1.34 9.74
C TYR A 198 -23.77 -1.10 10.66
N ALA A 199 -24.26 -2.11 11.38
CA ALA A 199 -25.39 -1.96 12.29
C ALA A 199 -25.10 -0.98 13.45
N PHE A 200 -23.83 -0.85 13.87
CA PHE A 200 -23.42 0.17 14.85
C PHE A 200 -23.53 1.59 14.29
N ILE A 201 -23.36 1.76 12.98
CA ILE A 201 -23.47 3.08 12.34
C ILE A 201 -24.94 3.50 12.29
N ASP A 202 -25.88 2.60 12.00
CA ASP A 202 -27.31 2.92 11.93
C ASP A 202 -27.79 3.62 13.22
N VAL A 203 -27.40 3.12 14.40
CA VAL A 203 -27.78 3.66 15.72
C VAL A 203 -26.88 4.79 16.26
N LEU A 204 -25.77 5.11 15.58
CA LEU A 204 -24.84 6.14 16.03
C LEU A 204 -25.48 7.55 16.02
N PRO A 205 -25.25 8.41 17.04
CA PRO A 205 -25.76 9.78 17.03
C PRO A 205 -25.30 10.57 15.79
N GLU A 206 -26.17 11.41 15.24
CA GLU A 206 -25.91 12.16 14.00
C GLU A 206 -24.62 12.99 14.07
N ARG A 207 -24.37 13.65 15.20
CA ARG A 207 -23.14 14.45 15.42
C ARG A 207 -21.87 13.58 15.38
N ASP A 208 -21.93 12.30 15.75
CA ASP A 208 -20.81 11.35 15.65
C ASP A 208 -20.68 10.74 14.25
N LYS A 209 -21.80 10.56 13.53
CA LYS A 209 -21.80 10.23 12.10
C LYS A 209 -21.10 11.33 11.30
N ILE A 210 -21.54 12.58 11.46
CA ILE A 210 -20.96 13.77 10.81
C ILE A 210 -19.48 13.87 11.13
N ALA A 211 -19.09 13.92 12.42
CA ALA A 211 -17.69 14.04 12.81
C ALA A 211 -16.79 12.97 12.17
N GLY A 212 -17.25 11.73 12.04
CA GLY A 212 -16.47 10.67 11.39
C GLY A 212 -16.28 10.82 9.87
N MET A 213 -17.16 11.57 9.17
CA MET A 213 -17.01 11.83 7.73
C MET A 213 -15.83 12.73 7.39
N ALA A 214 -15.28 13.48 8.37
CA ALA A 214 -14.13 14.36 8.16
C ALA A 214 -12.92 13.58 7.65
N GLU A 215 -12.72 12.35 8.12
CA GLU A 215 -11.59 11.50 7.71
C GLU A 215 -11.73 10.98 6.28
N ALA A 216 -12.95 10.72 5.82
CA ALA A 216 -13.19 10.37 4.41
C ALA A 216 -12.84 11.55 3.50
N VAL A 217 -13.24 12.78 3.87
CA VAL A 217 -12.87 14.01 3.14
C VAL A 217 -11.35 14.26 3.20
N LYS A 218 -10.73 14.10 4.37
CA LYS A 218 -9.27 14.19 4.57
C LYS A 218 -8.54 13.30 3.59
N VAL A 219 -8.79 11.98 3.69
CA VAL A 219 -8.08 10.95 2.92
C VAL A 219 -8.34 11.12 1.42
N ALA A 220 -9.55 11.48 1.01
CA ALA A 220 -9.85 11.82 -0.38
C ALA A 220 -9.00 12.99 -0.89
N LEU A 221 -8.90 14.08 -0.13
CA LEU A 221 -8.14 15.28 -0.50
C LEU A 221 -6.64 15.01 -0.66
N ILE A 222 -6.02 14.21 0.22
CA ILE A 222 -4.58 13.94 0.16
C ILE A 222 -4.18 12.74 -0.72
N ARG A 223 -5.12 11.84 -1.09
CA ARG A 223 -4.79 10.56 -1.77
C ARG A 223 -5.68 10.14 -2.94
N ASP A 224 -6.92 10.62 -3.06
CA ASP A 224 -7.86 10.08 -4.06
C ASP A 224 -8.86 11.12 -4.61
N ALA A 225 -8.48 11.71 -5.74
CA ALA A 225 -9.31 12.69 -6.47
C ALA A 225 -10.62 12.10 -7.01
N VAL A 226 -10.68 10.79 -7.26
CA VAL A 226 -11.90 10.10 -7.73
C VAL A 226 -12.86 9.95 -6.56
N PHE A 227 -12.36 9.55 -5.39
CA PHE A 227 -13.17 9.48 -4.18
C PHE A 227 -13.65 10.85 -3.73
N PHE A 228 -12.84 11.92 -3.87
CA PHE A 228 -13.31 13.27 -3.57
C PHE A 228 -14.49 13.70 -4.44
N ARG A 229 -14.42 13.47 -5.76
CA ARG A 229 -15.56 13.74 -6.66
C ARG A 229 -16.79 12.89 -6.32
N TRP A 230 -16.59 11.63 -5.95
CA TRP A 230 -17.68 10.77 -5.49
C TRP A 230 -18.37 11.35 -4.24
N LEU A 231 -17.60 11.89 -3.28
CA LEU A 231 -18.15 12.58 -2.10
C LEU A 231 -18.93 13.85 -2.48
N GLU A 232 -18.45 14.64 -3.45
CA GLU A 232 -19.20 15.79 -4.00
C GLU A 232 -20.53 15.35 -4.66
N GLU A 233 -20.51 14.27 -5.45
CA GLU A 233 -21.67 13.74 -6.16
C GLU A 233 -22.73 13.11 -5.22
N HIS A 234 -22.31 12.54 -4.09
CA HIS A 234 -23.18 11.81 -3.15
C HIS A 234 -23.45 12.59 -1.86
N VAL A 235 -23.12 13.89 -1.81
CA VAL A 235 -23.22 14.72 -0.60
C VAL A 235 -24.63 14.76 0.00
N GLU A 236 -25.68 14.79 -0.84
CA GLU A 236 -27.08 14.75 -0.37
C GLU A 236 -27.40 13.43 0.35
N GLN A 237 -27.00 12.29 -0.24
CA GLN A 237 -27.21 10.97 0.35
C GLN A 237 -26.43 10.81 1.67
N LEU A 238 -25.18 11.27 1.70
CA LEU A 238 -24.34 11.25 2.91
C LEU A 238 -24.89 12.16 4.01
N SER A 239 -25.44 13.33 3.67
CA SER A 239 -26.09 14.25 4.62
C SER A 239 -27.36 13.67 5.26
N GLN A 240 -28.03 12.74 4.56
CA GLN A 240 -29.20 12.00 5.04
C GLN A 240 -28.81 10.64 5.66
N PHE A 241 -27.52 10.36 5.77
CA PHE A 241 -26.94 9.09 6.23
C PHE A 241 -27.48 7.86 5.47
N ASP A 242 -27.67 7.97 4.14
CA ASP A 242 -28.06 6.84 3.30
C ASP A 242 -27.13 5.64 3.53
N LYS A 243 -27.73 4.49 3.79
CA LYS A 243 -27.00 3.29 4.18
C LYS A 243 -25.99 2.85 3.12
N SER A 244 -26.33 2.92 1.84
CA SER A 244 -25.43 2.49 0.76
C SER A 244 -24.26 3.46 0.58
N ALA A 245 -24.53 4.77 0.62
CA ALA A 245 -23.51 5.81 0.53
C ALA A 245 -22.54 5.75 1.73
N MET A 246 -23.07 5.62 2.96
CA MET A 246 -22.26 5.48 4.18
C MET A 246 -21.40 4.21 4.13
N GLN A 247 -21.97 3.06 3.75
CA GLN A 247 -21.24 1.80 3.62
C GLN A 247 -20.09 1.89 2.61
N TYR A 248 -20.32 2.51 1.44
CA TYR A 248 -19.29 2.73 0.43
C TYR A 248 -18.19 3.68 0.92
N MET A 249 -18.56 4.84 1.46
CA MET A 249 -17.63 5.84 2.00
C MET A 249 -16.70 5.20 3.05
N ILE A 250 -17.27 4.49 4.01
CA ILE A 250 -16.52 3.83 5.08
C ILE A 250 -15.54 2.80 4.51
N LYS A 251 -16.02 1.94 3.60
CA LYS A 251 -15.19 0.92 2.97
C LYS A 251 -14.06 1.52 2.13
N ARG A 252 -14.32 2.59 1.38
CA ARG A 252 -13.30 3.26 0.56
C ARG A 252 -12.27 4.00 1.40
N CYS A 253 -12.70 4.69 2.46
CA CYS A 253 -11.79 5.36 3.40
C CYS A 253 -10.85 4.35 4.08
N ALA A 254 -11.41 3.26 4.63
CA ALA A 254 -10.64 2.18 5.25
C ALA A 254 -9.64 1.53 4.27
N GLN A 255 -10.04 1.29 3.01
CA GLN A 255 -9.13 0.78 1.98
C GLN A 255 -7.94 1.72 1.72
N LEU A 256 -8.19 3.02 1.63
CA LEU A 256 -7.14 4.03 1.41
C LEU A 256 -6.22 4.17 2.63
N HIS A 257 -6.76 4.09 3.84
CA HIS A 257 -5.98 4.09 5.09
C HIS A 257 -5.10 2.83 5.19
N LEU A 258 -5.64 1.64 4.92
CA LEU A 258 -4.87 0.38 4.87
C LEU A 258 -3.78 0.40 3.78
N HIS A 259 -4.09 0.97 2.61
CA HIS A 259 -3.11 1.17 1.55
C HIS A 259 -1.97 2.10 2.00
N GLN A 260 -2.26 3.16 2.76
CA GLN A 260 -1.24 4.03 3.35
C GLN A 260 -0.36 3.28 4.36
N ILE A 261 -0.93 2.42 5.21
CA ILE A 261 -0.14 1.59 6.14
C ILE A 261 0.77 0.61 5.36
N ALA A 262 0.22 -0.09 4.36
CA ALA A 262 0.95 -1.12 3.63
C ALA A 262 2.00 -0.57 2.63
N HIS A 263 1.77 0.62 2.07
CA HIS A 263 2.56 1.15 0.94
C HIS A 263 3.12 2.55 1.16
N GLY A 264 2.81 3.21 2.28
CA GLY A 264 3.33 4.55 2.61
C GLY A 264 4.79 4.60 3.07
N GLY A 265 5.47 3.45 3.12
CA GLY A 265 6.90 3.34 3.48
C GLY A 265 7.22 3.36 4.97
N ASP A 266 6.32 3.86 5.82
CA ASP A 266 6.54 3.99 7.26
C ASP A 266 5.25 3.71 8.08
N PRO A 267 4.82 2.44 8.20
CA PRO A 267 3.63 2.05 8.98
C PRO A 267 3.72 2.36 10.47
N PHE A 268 4.91 2.68 10.98
CA PHE A 268 5.19 2.91 12.40
C PHE A 268 5.65 4.34 12.71
N GLU A 269 5.55 5.25 11.73
CA GLU A 269 5.83 6.70 11.88
C GLU A 269 7.18 6.99 12.55
N SER A 270 8.20 6.31 12.04
CA SER A 270 9.62 6.44 12.39
C SER A 270 10.24 7.75 11.89
N GLY A 271 9.66 8.36 10.86
CA GLY A 271 10.02 9.68 10.33
C GLY A 271 9.13 10.82 10.84
N SER A 272 9.54 12.06 10.54
CA SER A 272 8.78 13.29 10.91
C SER A 272 7.56 13.57 10.03
N ALA A 273 7.43 12.92 8.87
CA ALA A 273 6.28 13.12 7.98
C ALA A 273 5.11 12.22 8.38
N ARG A 274 3.92 12.82 8.57
CA ARG A 274 2.68 12.09 8.84
C ARG A 274 1.59 12.55 7.86
N PRO A 275 1.54 12.01 6.64
CA PRO A 275 0.64 12.50 5.59
C PRO A 275 -0.86 12.44 5.93
N LEU A 276 -1.25 11.65 6.94
CA LEU A 276 -2.62 11.55 7.43
C LEU A 276 -3.00 12.66 8.44
N ASP A 277 -2.06 13.53 8.83
CA ASP A 277 -2.27 14.62 9.80
C ASP A 277 -2.66 15.96 9.10
N PHE A 278 -3.14 15.92 7.85
CA PHE A 278 -3.71 17.09 7.15
C PHE A 278 -4.84 17.73 7.98
N GLY A 279 -4.76 19.05 8.23
CA GLY A 279 -5.67 19.77 9.12
C GLY A 279 -5.38 19.63 10.63
N HIS A 280 -4.48 18.74 11.06
CA HIS A 280 -4.42 18.34 12.48
C HIS A 280 -3.71 19.34 13.40
N TRP A 281 -2.78 20.16 12.88
CA TRP A 281 -2.06 21.15 13.71
C TRP A 281 -3.03 22.16 14.35
N SER A 282 -4.06 22.56 13.62
CA SER A 282 -5.11 23.47 14.09
C SER A 282 -6.21 22.71 14.83
N ALA A 283 -6.57 21.51 14.38
CA ALA A 283 -7.57 20.66 15.04
C ALA A 283 -7.21 20.33 16.49
N HIS A 284 -6.01 19.80 16.75
CA HIS A 284 -5.56 19.44 18.10
C HIS A 284 -5.55 20.64 19.05
N LYS A 285 -5.16 21.82 18.54
CA LYS A 285 -5.18 23.06 19.32
C LYS A 285 -6.61 23.54 19.57
N LEU A 286 -7.51 23.41 18.59
CA LEU A 286 -8.91 23.81 18.70
C LEU A 286 -9.71 22.90 19.64
N GLU A 287 -9.47 21.59 19.66
CA GLU A 287 -10.01 20.67 20.67
C GLU A 287 -9.72 21.21 22.09
N SER A 288 -8.46 21.59 22.34
CA SER A 288 -8.04 22.13 23.65
C SER A 288 -8.60 23.53 23.94
N LEU A 289 -8.61 24.44 22.96
CA LEU A 289 -9.13 25.82 23.12
C LEU A 289 -10.65 25.90 23.22
N SER A 290 -11.38 24.85 22.81
CA SER A 290 -12.83 24.73 22.98
C SER A 290 -13.24 23.96 24.23
N GLU A 291 -12.28 23.61 25.11
CA GLU A 291 -12.53 22.74 26.28
C GLU A 291 -13.19 21.40 25.88
N PHE A 292 -12.87 20.89 24.69
CA PHE A 292 -13.44 19.70 24.05
C PHE A 292 -14.95 19.80 23.70
N ASP A 293 -15.54 21.00 23.65
CA ASP A 293 -16.87 21.21 23.06
C ASP A 293 -16.89 20.85 21.57
N VAL A 294 -15.82 21.19 20.84
CA VAL A 294 -15.61 20.76 19.44
C VAL A 294 -14.99 19.35 19.44
N ARG A 295 -15.67 18.39 18.83
CA ARG A 295 -15.21 17.00 18.71
C ARG A 295 -14.06 16.91 17.71
N HIS A 296 -13.19 15.91 17.88
CA HIS A 296 -12.00 15.73 17.03
C HIS A 296 -12.28 15.84 15.52
N GLY A 297 -13.27 15.12 14.99
CA GLY A 297 -13.64 15.19 13.56
C GLY A 297 -14.19 16.55 13.12
N GLU A 298 -14.87 17.29 13.99
CA GLU A 298 -15.34 18.65 13.70
C GLU A 298 -14.15 19.64 13.67
N ALA A 299 -13.20 19.48 14.59
CA ALA A 299 -11.97 20.25 14.61
C ALA A 299 -11.08 19.94 13.38
N VAL A 300 -11.01 18.67 12.96
CA VAL A 300 -10.33 18.24 11.73
C VAL A 300 -11.01 18.82 10.48
N ALA A 301 -12.36 18.86 10.41
CA ALA A 301 -13.06 19.52 9.31
C ALA A 301 -12.76 21.03 9.21
N ILE A 302 -12.67 21.72 10.34
CA ILE A 302 -12.22 23.13 10.39
C ILE A 302 -10.76 23.25 9.91
N GLY A 303 -9.88 22.37 10.38
CA GLY A 303 -8.48 22.35 9.97
C GLY A 303 -8.28 22.07 8.48
N ILE A 304 -9.03 21.13 7.91
CA ILE A 304 -9.08 20.85 6.47
C ILE A 304 -9.48 22.10 5.68
N ALA A 305 -10.51 22.83 6.14
CA ALA A 305 -10.95 24.05 5.47
C ALA A 305 -9.86 25.15 5.50
N LEU A 306 -9.16 25.30 6.62
CA LEU A 306 -8.03 26.23 6.76
C LEU A 306 -6.84 25.84 5.88
N ASP A 307 -6.37 24.59 5.95
CA ASP A 307 -5.17 24.13 5.23
C ASP A 307 -5.41 23.98 3.72
N THR A 308 -6.64 23.66 3.30
CA THR A 308 -7.04 23.73 1.88
C THR A 308 -6.96 25.16 1.37
N HIS A 309 -7.53 26.13 2.09
CA HIS A 309 -7.50 27.53 1.64
C HIS A 309 -6.08 28.12 1.73
N TYR A 310 -5.26 27.69 2.69
CA TYR A 310 -3.84 28.02 2.73
C TYR A 310 -3.13 27.56 1.45
N SER A 311 -3.39 26.31 1.02
CA SER A 311 -2.84 25.75 -0.22
C SER A 311 -3.26 26.57 -1.46
N VAL A 312 -4.47 27.14 -1.47
CA VAL A 312 -4.91 28.09 -2.50
C VAL A 312 -4.12 29.41 -2.44
N LEU A 313 -4.03 30.03 -1.27
CA LEU A 313 -3.31 31.32 -1.12
C LEU A 313 -1.81 31.22 -1.42
N THR A 314 -1.19 30.05 -1.27
CA THR A 314 0.20 29.80 -1.66
C THR A 314 0.37 29.31 -3.11
N ASN A 315 -0.69 29.30 -3.92
CA ASN A 315 -0.70 28.82 -5.31
C ASN A 315 -0.28 27.34 -5.48
N PHE A 316 -0.47 26.50 -4.45
CA PHE A 316 -0.35 25.05 -4.60
C PHE A 316 -1.64 24.41 -5.12
N LEU A 317 -2.79 25.08 -4.99
CA LEU A 317 -4.10 24.56 -5.32
C LEU A 317 -4.93 25.56 -6.14
N GLU A 318 -5.83 25.06 -7.00
CA GLU A 318 -6.71 25.87 -7.85
C GLU A 318 -7.62 26.82 -7.04
N GLU A 319 -7.84 28.06 -7.52
CA GLU A 319 -8.54 29.13 -6.79
C GLU A 319 -9.92 28.73 -6.24
N ASN A 320 -10.64 27.87 -6.97
CA ASN A 320 -11.98 27.38 -6.63
C ASN A 320 -11.99 26.18 -5.66
N ALA A 321 -10.88 25.48 -5.43
CA ALA A 321 -10.86 24.27 -4.61
C ALA A 321 -11.23 24.53 -3.14
N GLY A 322 -10.79 25.66 -2.58
CA GLY A 322 -11.15 26.05 -1.20
C GLY A 322 -12.67 26.16 -1.01
N GLU A 323 -13.39 26.72 -2.00
CA GLU A 323 -14.84 26.77 -1.97
C GLU A 323 -15.51 25.41 -2.18
N ARG A 324 -14.92 24.53 -3.02
CA ARG A 324 -15.42 23.16 -3.24
C ARG A 324 -15.37 22.34 -1.96
N VAL A 325 -14.22 22.34 -1.27
CA VAL A 325 -14.05 21.65 0.01
C VAL A 325 -14.97 22.22 1.08
N TYR A 326 -15.10 23.55 1.15
CA TYR A 326 -16.07 24.20 2.03
C TYR A 326 -17.52 23.76 1.75
N ARG A 327 -17.95 23.74 0.48
CA ARG A 327 -19.30 23.31 0.08
C ARG A 327 -19.56 21.84 0.43
N LEU A 328 -18.59 20.95 0.18
CA LEU A 328 -18.69 19.54 0.56
C LEU A 328 -18.86 19.39 2.07
N LEU A 329 -17.97 19.98 2.87
CA LEU A 329 -18.04 19.88 4.33
C LEU A 329 -19.35 20.49 4.88
N ARG A 330 -19.81 21.65 4.38
CA ARG A 330 -21.12 22.20 4.75
C ARG A 330 -22.28 21.29 4.35
N GLY A 331 -22.22 20.67 3.17
CA GLY A 331 -23.24 19.74 2.68
C GLY A 331 -23.32 18.46 3.52
N LEU A 332 -22.18 17.96 4.01
CA LEU A 332 -22.10 16.84 4.96
C LEU A 332 -22.55 17.20 6.39
N GLY A 333 -22.96 18.45 6.65
CA GLY A 333 -23.51 18.89 7.94
C GLY A 333 -22.51 19.51 8.92
N PHE A 334 -21.27 19.80 8.52
CA PHE A 334 -20.27 20.39 9.43
C PHE A 334 -20.50 21.87 9.73
N GLU A 335 -20.43 22.25 11.01
CA GLU A 335 -20.25 23.64 11.45
C GLU A 335 -18.76 24.01 11.42
N LEU A 336 -18.37 24.83 10.45
CA LEU A 336 -16.97 25.16 10.13
C LEU A 336 -16.47 26.45 10.80
N TRP A 337 -17.14 26.91 11.86
CA TRP A 337 -16.70 28.07 12.63
C TRP A 337 -16.99 27.90 14.13
N HIS A 338 -15.96 28.11 14.95
CA HIS A 338 -16.08 28.14 16.39
C HIS A 338 -15.39 29.41 16.95
N PRO A 339 -15.95 30.12 17.96
CA PRO A 339 -15.32 31.32 18.52
C PRO A 339 -13.89 31.12 19.03
N ALA A 340 -13.52 29.90 19.46
CA ALA A 340 -12.16 29.61 19.92
C ALA A 340 -11.09 29.70 18.81
N ILE A 341 -11.46 29.68 17.52
CA ILE A 341 -10.54 29.94 16.39
C ILE A 341 -9.87 31.32 16.54
N ILE A 342 -10.62 32.30 17.05
CA ILE A 342 -10.16 33.67 17.28
C ILE A 342 -9.83 33.97 18.74
N ALA A 343 -9.64 32.94 19.58
CA ALA A 343 -9.19 33.12 20.95
C ALA A 343 -7.78 33.74 20.97
N ALA A 344 -7.61 34.81 21.73
CA ALA A 344 -6.36 35.58 21.81
C ALA A 344 -5.81 35.56 23.25
N ASN A 345 -4.48 35.56 23.36
CA ASN A 345 -3.80 35.72 24.64
C ASN A 345 -3.80 37.21 25.09
N ALA A 346 -3.21 37.49 26.26
CA ALA A 346 -3.14 38.85 26.82
C ALA A 346 -2.36 39.88 25.97
N ASN A 347 -1.70 39.45 24.90
CA ASN A 347 -0.98 40.30 23.95
C ASN A 347 -1.70 40.38 22.58
N ASP A 348 -3.01 40.09 22.53
CA ASP A 348 -3.85 40.02 21.32
C ASP A 348 -3.37 39.02 20.24
N GLN A 349 -2.53 38.05 20.60
CA GLN A 349 -2.07 37.01 19.66
C GLN A 349 -3.00 35.80 19.66
N LEU A 350 -3.40 35.36 18.46
CA LEU A 350 -4.23 34.17 18.26
C LEU A 350 -3.57 32.92 18.85
N GLN A 351 -4.24 32.30 19.83
CA GLN A 351 -3.73 31.10 20.51
C GLN A 351 -3.69 29.88 19.60
N LEU A 352 -4.55 29.82 18.58
CA LEU A 352 -4.56 28.73 17.58
C LEU A 352 -3.18 28.57 16.91
N LEU A 353 -2.47 29.68 16.66
CA LEU A 353 -1.14 29.66 16.02
C LEU A 353 -0.05 28.97 16.85
N GLN A 354 -0.26 28.76 18.16
CA GLN A 354 0.66 27.94 18.97
C GLN A 354 0.62 26.47 18.56
N GLY A 355 -0.49 25.99 17.98
CA GLY A 355 -0.62 24.63 17.46
C GLY A 355 0.45 24.28 16.44
N ILE A 356 0.98 25.26 15.69
CA ILE A 356 2.09 25.07 14.74
C ILE A 356 3.38 24.63 15.47
N GLU A 357 3.70 25.24 16.60
CA GLU A 357 4.90 24.89 17.37
C GLU A 357 4.72 23.58 18.16
N GLU A 358 3.53 23.38 18.75
CA GLU A 358 3.19 22.13 19.44
C GLU A 358 3.24 20.93 18.48
N PHE A 359 2.77 21.11 17.24
CA PHE A 359 2.84 20.11 16.18
C PHE A 359 4.29 19.89 15.70
N ARG A 360 5.11 20.94 15.58
CA ARG A 360 6.55 20.82 15.30
C ARG A 360 7.29 20.01 16.37
N GLU A 361 7.00 20.24 17.64
CA GLU A 361 7.60 19.50 18.75
C GLU A 361 7.18 18.03 18.77
N HIS A 362 5.89 17.77 18.48
CA HIS A 362 5.34 16.41 18.35
C HIS A 362 6.00 15.59 17.23
N LEU A 363 6.35 16.21 16.10
CA LEU A 363 6.98 15.54 14.94
C LEU A 363 8.52 15.44 15.01
N GLY A 364 9.13 15.71 16.17
CA GLY A 364 10.57 15.56 16.36
C GLY A 364 11.41 16.81 16.03
N GLY A 365 10.78 17.98 15.93
CA GLY A 365 11.45 19.29 15.96
C GLY A 365 11.60 19.98 14.61
N GLN A 366 11.58 19.24 13.50
CA GLN A 366 11.34 19.81 12.17
C GLN A 366 9.83 19.90 11.93
N LEU A 367 9.33 21.07 11.52
CA LEU A 367 7.93 21.20 11.15
C LEU A 367 7.71 20.42 9.86
N THR A 368 6.64 19.63 9.79
CA THR A 368 6.25 18.88 8.59
C THR A 368 4.73 18.87 8.54
N ILE A 369 4.15 19.76 7.75
CA ILE A 369 2.69 19.91 7.58
C ILE A 369 2.32 19.42 6.18
N THR A 370 1.36 18.51 6.10
CA THR A 370 0.73 18.15 4.84
C THR A 370 -0.16 19.31 4.34
N LEU A 371 0.03 19.73 3.11
CA LEU A 371 -0.83 20.64 2.33
C LEU A 371 -1.26 19.93 1.04
N LEU A 372 -1.99 20.61 0.14
CA LEU A 372 -2.45 20.04 -1.13
C LEU A 372 -1.73 20.66 -2.34
N GLU A 373 -1.13 19.81 -3.17
CA GLU A 373 -0.61 20.14 -4.51
C GLU A 373 -1.70 19.96 -5.60
N SER A 374 -2.66 19.09 -5.33
CA SER A 374 -3.92 19.00 -6.06
C SER A 374 -4.92 18.21 -5.20
N ILE A 375 -6.22 18.29 -5.53
CA ILE A 375 -7.20 17.38 -4.94
C ILE A 375 -6.79 15.95 -5.31
N GLY A 376 -6.57 15.11 -4.30
CA GLY A 376 -6.05 13.76 -4.42
C GLY A 376 -4.53 13.62 -4.24
N LYS A 377 -3.78 14.71 -4.00
CA LYS A 377 -2.32 14.69 -3.84
C LYS A 377 -1.84 15.69 -2.79
N GLY A 378 -1.49 15.16 -1.62
CA GLY A 378 -0.82 15.92 -0.56
C GLY A 378 0.66 16.20 -0.86
N ILE A 379 1.19 17.29 -0.30
CA ILE A 379 2.61 17.69 -0.31
C ILE A 379 3.04 18.09 1.11
N GLU A 380 4.22 17.64 1.54
CA GLU A 380 4.77 18.00 2.85
C GLU A 380 5.55 19.32 2.78
N VAL A 381 5.22 20.28 3.65
CA VAL A 381 5.92 21.56 3.78
C VAL A 381 6.52 21.76 5.16
N ASN A 382 7.71 22.34 5.19
CA ASN A 382 8.49 22.53 6.43
C ASN A 382 8.38 23.94 7.02
N LYS A 383 7.52 24.79 6.44
CA LYS A 383 7.27 26.18 6.85
C LYS A 383 5.83 26.55 6.51
N ILE A 384 5.18 27.28 7.41
CA ILE A 384 3.86 27.87 7.21
C ILE A 384 3.93 29.36 7.60
N ASP A 385 3.38 30.24 6.77
CA ASP A 385 3.36 31.68 7.04
C ASP A 385 2.16 32.04 7.91
N ARG A 386 2.43 32.63 9.08
CA ARG A 386 1.39 33.00 10.05
C ARG A 386 0.48 34.12 9.53
N VAL A 387 0.94 34.99 8.62
CA VAL A 387 0.09 36.03 8.03
C VAL A 387 -0.94 35.40 7.09
N THR A 388 -0.50 34.47 6.23
CA THR A 388 -1.37 33.69 5.33
C THR A 388 -2.36 32.82 6.12
N VAL A 389 -1.97 32.23 7.26
CA VAL A 389 -2.91 31.53 8.16
C VAL A 389 -3.99 32.47 8.70
N CYS A 390 -3.64 33.69 9.12
CA CYS A 390 -4.65 34.69 9.53
C CYS A 390 -5.61 35.04 8.38
N GLN A 391 -5.12 35.16 7.13
CA GLN A 391 -5.97 35.38 5.96
C GLN A 391 -6.93 34.20 5.71
N CYS A 392 -6.52 32.96 5.99
CA CYS A 392 -7.38 31.77 5.91
C CYS A 392 -8.48 31.81 6.98
N ILE A 393 -8.16 32.23 8.21
CA ILE A 393 -9.14 32.43 9.28
C ILE A 393 -10.16 33.52 8.89
N ASP A 394 -9.70 34.65 8.33
CA ASP A 394 -10.59 35.73 7.86
C ASP A 394 -11.41 35.35 6.62
N TRP A 395 -10.92 34.46 5.76
CA TRP A 395 -11.72 33.85 4.69
C TRP A 395 -12.81 32.95 5.29
N LEU A 396 -12.45 32.02 6.17
CA LEU A 396 -13.38 31.06 6.78
C LEU A 396 -14.48 31.78 7.58
N ARG A 397 -14.12 32.86 8.28
CA ARG A 397 -15.06 33.75 8.99
C ARG A 397 -16.10 34.38 8.07
N ARG A 398 -15.66 34.88 6.92
CA ARG A 398 -16.51 35.58 5.94
C ARG A 398 -17.42 34.60 5.21
N ILE A 399 -16.90 33.46 4.75
CA ILE A 399 -17.67 32.46 4.02
C ILE A 399 -18.71 31.75 4.92
N CYS A 400 -18.40 31.56 6.22
CA CYS A 400 -19.38 31.15 7.24
C CYS A 400 -20.37 32.26 7.66
N GLY A 401 -20.30 33.46 7.09
CA GLY A 401 -21.28 34.54 7.31
C GLY A 401 -21.25 35.19 8.71
N VAL A 402 -20.21 34.92 9.52
CA VAL A 402 -20.14 35.28 10.95
C VAL A 402 -20.33 36.78 11.20
N ASP A 403 -19.77 37.63 10.33
CA ASP A 403 -19.84 39.09 10.46
C ASP A 403 -21.25 39.67 10.20
N SER A 404 -22.12 38.94 9.51
CA SER A 404 -23.51 39.37 9.24
C SER A 404 -24.39 39.32 10.50
N CYS A 405 -24.09 38.42 11.43
CA CYS A 405 -24.93 38.14 12.61
C CYS A 405 -24.97 39.30 13.63
N ARG A 406 -23.97 40.19 13.62
CA ARG A 406 -23.93 41.38 14.51
C ARG A 406 -24.98 42.46 14.16
N ARG A 407 -25.54 42.50 12.95
CA ARG A 407 -26.56 43.50 12.58
C ARG A 407 -27.96 43.14 13.08
N SER A 408 -28.33 41.86 13.10
CA SER A 408 -29.66 41.40 13.53
C SER A 408 -29.94 41.61 15.03
N ARG A 409 -28.93 41.39 15.90
CA ARG A 409 -29.11 41.53 17.36
C ARG A 409 -29.31 42.98 17.87
N LYS A 410 -29.06 44.01 17.06
CA LYS A 410 -29.31 45.42 17.46
C LYS A 410 -30.77 45.88 17.29
N GLN A 411 -31.65 45.08 16.69
CA GLN A 411 -33.05 45.46 16.44
C GLN A 411 -34.10 44.74 17.32
N LYS A 412 -33.68 43.84 18.23
CA LYS A 412 -34.61 43.09 19.12
C LYS A 412 -34.56 43.47 20.62
N ASN A 413 -33.77 44.47 21.02
CA ASN A 413 -33.77 45.00 22.38
C ASN A 413 -34.48 46.37 22.45
N GLN A 414 -35.80 46.36 22.21
CA GLN A 414 -36.71 47.34 22.81
C GLN A 414 -37.78 46.57 23.59
N THR A 415 -37.65 46.60 24.91
CA THR A 415 -38.53 45.90 25.85
C THR A 415 -39.75 46.78 26.18
N PRO A 416 -40.99 46.31 25.97
CA PRO A 416 -42.14 46.87 26.67
C PRO A 416 -42.17 46.31 28.10
N ARG A 417 -42.44 47.17 29.10
CA ARG A 417 -42.67 46.70 30.47
C ARG A 417 -44.05 46.02 30.58
N LEU A 418 -44.10 44.95 31.37
CA LEU A 418 -45.35 44.30 31.78
C LEU A 418 -46.23 45.25 32.60
N LEU A 419 -47.54 45.25 32.32
CA LEU A 419 -48.62 45.41 33.29
C LEU A 419 -49.91 44.76 32.74
N GLU A 420 -50.51 43.91 33.58
CA GLU A 420 -51.93 43.50 33.63
C GLU A 420 -52.58 42.66 32.49
N GLN A 421 -53.40 41.69 32.94
CA GLN A 421 -54.40 40.92 32.18
C GLN A 421 -55.78 41.62 32.29
N PRO A 422 -56.91 41.06 31.81
CA PRO A 422 -57.16 40.11 30.70
C PRO A 422 -58.16 40.68 29.67
N SER A 423 -58.43 39.98 28.54
CA SER A 423 -59.81 39.58 28.11
C SER A 423 -59.94 39.14 26.64
N GLN A 424 -60.73 38.07 26.46
CA GLN A 424 -61.71 37.76 25.39
C GLN A 424 -61.33 37.66 23.89
N HIS A 425 -61.99 36.69 23.23
CA HIS A 425 -62.46 36.56 21.84
C HIS A 425 -61.90 37.52 20.74
N THR A 426 -61.70 37.11 19.48
CA THR A 426 -62.60 36.28 18.64
C THR A 426 -61.91 35.82 17.33
N GLU A 427 -62.19 34.59 16.89
CA GLU A 427 -62.39 34.09 15.50
C GLU A 427 -61.56 34.52 14.24
N ARG A 428 -61.24 33.50 13.42
CA ARG A 428 -61.27 33.43 11.91
C ARG A 428 -60.18 34.24 11.15
N LYS A 429 -59.71 33.89 9.94
CA LYS A 429 -59.92 32.81 8.91
C LYS A 429 -58.59 32.71 8.09
N PHE A 430 -58.09 31.54 7.68
CA PHE A 430 -58.28 30.80 6.40
C PHE A 430 -57.71 31.40 5.09
N GLU A 431 -57.42 30.50 4.14
CA GLU A 431 -56.86 30.67 2.76
C GLU A 431 -55.31 30.75 2.74
N GLU A 432 -54.54 29.77 2.24
CA GLU A 432 -54.75 28.63 1.33
C GLU A 432 -55.07 29.03 -0.14
N THR A 433 -54.06 28.96 -1.01
CA THR A 433 -54.21 28.73 -2.46
C THR A 433 -53.04 27.91 -3.00
N ASP A 434 -53.36 26.75 -3.54
CA ASP A 434 -52.50 25.89 -4.36
C ASP A 434 -52.65 26.28 -5.86
N VAL A 435 -52.17 25.43 -6.79
CA VAL A 435 -52.56 25.25 -8.22
C VAL A 435 -51.43 25.40 -9.27
N SER A 436 -50.67 24.31 -9.41
CA SER A 436 -50.55 23.45 -10.62
C SER A 436 -50.14 23.95 -12.03
N VAL A 437 -49.12 23.26 -12.59
CA VAL A 437 -49.11 22.54 -13.90
C VAL A 437 -49.08 23.30 -15.25
N SER A 438 -48.09 22.98 -16.08
CA SER A 438 -48.31 22.50 -17.47
C SER A 438 -47.07 21.80 -18.10
N LYS A 439 -47.31 20.85 -19.02
CA LYS A 439 -46.31 20.15 -19.86
C LYS A 439 -46.34 20.72 -21.28
N ALA A 440 -45.21 20.66 -22.01
CA ALA A 440 -45.22 20.53 -23.47
C ALA A 440 -43.96 19.85 -24.00
N SER A 441 -44.15 18.94 -24.96
CA SER A 441 -43.12 18.20 -25.70
C SER A 441 -43.13 18.59 -27.18
N ARG A 442 -42.00 18.50 -27.90
CA ARG A 442 -41.99 18.28 -29.36
C ARG A 442 -40.66 17.73 -29.89
N SER A 443 -40.76 17.01 -31.00
CA SER A 443 -39.72 16.26 -31.72
C SER A 443 -39.40 16.88 -33.09
N ASN A 444 -38.30 16.43 -33.71
CA ASN A 444 -38.06 16.13 -35.15
C ASN A 444 -36.53 16.26 -35.43
N SER A 445 -35.82 15.19 -35.86
CA SER A 445 -35.59 14.72 -37.26
C SER A 445 -34.74 15.70 -38.11
N SER A 446 -33.83 15.30 -39.02
CA SER A 446 -33.22 14.01 -39.41
C SER A 446 -32.04 14.31 -40.39
N ASP A 447 -31.34 13.27 -40.88
CA ASP A 447 -30.52 13.25 -42.12
C ASP A 447 -29.14 14.00 -42.07
N GLU A 448 -28.06 13.60 -42.78
CA GLU A 448 -27.87 12.50 -43.75
C GLU A 448 -26.38 12.04 -43.88
N SER A 449 -26.20 10.92 -44.61
CA SER A 449 -25.02 10.24 -45.21
C SER A 449 -23.79 11.07 -45.71
N ALA A 450 -22.62 10.54 -46.15
CA ALA A 450 -21.87 9.26 -45.98
C ALA A 450 -20.56 9.27 -46.85
N THR A 451 -19.60 8.37 -46.58
CA THR A 451 -18.54 7.84 -47.53
C THR A 451 -17.51 8.84 -48.14
N ALA A 452 -16.35 8.49 -48.73
CA ALA A 452 -15.64 7.21 -48.99
C ALA A 452 -14.10 7.42 -49.04
N ALA A 453 -13.32 6.33 -49.19
CA ALA A 453 -11.85 6.33 -49.26
C ALA A 453 -11.28 6.39 -50.69
N GLY A 454 -9.95 6.63 -50.87
CA GLY A 454 -9.27 6.17 -52.10
C GLY A 454 -7.87 6.72 -52.47
N VAL A 455 -6.90 5.78 -52.57
CA VAL A 455 -5.87 5.67 -53.62
C VAL A 455 -4.49 6.36 -53.45
N ILE A 456 -3.49 5.70 -54.03
CA ILE A 456 -2.02 5.80 -53.88
C ILE A 456 -1.40 6.08 -55.26
N GLU A 457 -0.29 6.83 -55.35
CA GLU A 457 0.65 6.76 -56.48
C GLU A 457 2.13 6.74 -56.08
N LYS A 458 2.98 6.20 -56.97
CA LYS A 458 4.46 6.21 -56.94
C LYS A 458 4.97 6.69 -58.31
N PRO A 459 6.09 7.43 -58.36
CA PRO A 459 7.35 6.88 -58.93
C PRO A 459 8.59 7.33 -58.09
N SER A 460 9.86 6.93 -58.31
CA SER A 460 10.55 6.00 -59.24
C SER A 460 11.86 5.49 -58.58
N ARG A 461 12.78 4.83 -59.31
CA ARG A 461 14.14 4.45 -58.87
C ARG A 461 15.23 5.20 -59.64
N THR A 462 16.37 5.46 -59.00
CA THR A 462 17.70 5.33 -59.62
C THR A 462 18.68 4.69 -58.64
N SER A 463 19.71 4.03 -59.19
CA SER A 463 20.63 3.13 -58.47
C SER A 463 22.07 3.55 -58.61
N ILE A 464 22.89 3.30 -57.58
CA ILE A 464 24.30 2.84 -57.66
C ILE A 464 24.61 2.19 -56.30
N GLY A 465 25.29 1.05 -56.29
CA GLY A 465 25.46 0.22 -55.08
C GLY A 465 26.90 0.08 -54.61
N SER A 466 27.09 -0.54 -53.45
CA SER A 466 28.37 -1.16 -53.06
C SER A 466 28.19 -2.29 -52.04
N ARG A 467 29.18 -3.19 -51.97
CA ARG A 467 29.13 -4.47 -51.23
C ARG A 467 29.30 -4.27 -49.72
N SER A 468 28.21 -4.07 -48.97
CA SER A 468 28.23 -4.15 -47.50
C SER A 468 26.96 -4.80 -46.86
N ALA A 469 25.98 -5.20 -47.67
CA ALA A 469 24.66 -5.63 -47.18
C ALA A 469 24.54 -7.09 -46.70
N ARG A 470 25.61 -7.91 -46.72
CA ARG A 470 25.49 -9.38 -46.59
C ARG A 470 25.47 -9.93 -45.15
N MET A 471 25.78 -9.13 -44.13
CA MET A 471 25.64 -9.52 -42.71
C MET A 471 24.44 -8.86 -42.00
N LYS A 472 24.04 -7.63 -42.37
CA LYS A 472 22.86 -6.94 -41.76
C LYS A 472 21.49 -7.43 -42.27
N SER A 473 21.47 -8.37 -43.22
CA SER A 473 20.22 -8.88 -43.82
C SER A 473 19.52 -9.98 -43.01
N ARG A 474 20.27 -10.77 -42.21
CA ARG A 474 19.68 -11.89 -41.44
C ARG A 474 18.77 -11.44 -40.28
N SER A 475 19.10 -10.35 -39.59
CA SER A 475 18.25 -9.81 -38.51
C SER A 475 17.02 -9.07 -39.02
N LYS A 476 17.12 -8.35 -40.15
CA LYS A 476 15.98 -7.59 -40.70
C LYS A 476 14.93 -8.46 -41.39
N ILE A 477 15.31 -9.60 -41.96
CA ILE A 477 14.37 -10.61 -42.51
C ILE A 477 13.66 -11.39 -41.38
N ALA A 478 14.26 -11.53 -40.20
CA ALA A 478 13.59 -12.11 -39.04
C ALA A 478 12.48 -11.18 -38.48
N ARG A 479 12.73 -9.87 -38.40
CA ARG A 479 11.76 -8.88 -37.89
C ARG A 479 10.56 -8.59 -38.83
N LEU A 480 10.57 -9.08 -40.07
CA LEU A 480 9.52 -8.84 -41.08
C LEU A 480 8.78 -10.11 -41.52
N ARG A 481 8.81 -11.17 -40.70
CA ARG A 481 8.08 -12.43 -40.95
C ARG A 481 7.17 -12.90 -39.80
N VAL A 482 6.98 -12.06 -38.78
CA VAL A 482 6.12 -12.37 -37.61
C VAL A 482 4.75 -11.68 -37.71
N SER A 483 4.56 -10.73 -38.63
CA SER A 483 3.34 -9.91 -38.73
C SER A 483 2.24 -10.44 -39.66
N GLU A 484 2.44 -11.59 -40.34
CA GLU A 484 1.43 -12.19 -41.23
C GLU A 484 1.33 -13.71 -41.06
N GLN A 485 0.73 -14.15 -39.96
CA GLN A 485 0.00 -15.43 -39.92
C GLN A 485 -1.07 -15.38 -38.81
N HIS A 486 -2.31 -15.06 -39.19
CA HIS A 486 -3.47 -15.22 -38.31
C HIS A 486 -3.75 -16.73 -38.13
N GLY A 487 -3.20 -17.30 -37.05
CA GLY A 487 -3.33 -18.72 -36.75
C GLY A 487 -2.69 -19.11 -35.43
N LEU A 488 -3.37 -18.82 -34.31
CA LEU A 488 -3.20 -19.41 -32.97
C LEU A 488 -1.78 -19.94 -32.62
N THR A 489 -0.79 -19.05 -32.55
CA THR A 489 0.49 -19.37 -31.92
C THR A 489 0.31 -19.43 -30.41
N LYS A 490 0.19 -20.65 -29.88
CA LYS A 490 0.21 -20.95 -28.44
C LYS A 490 1.48 -20.35 -27.81
N ALA A 491 1.36 -19.75 -26.62
CA ALA A 491 2.52 -19.22 -25.89
C ALA A 491 3.58 -20.32 -25.67
N LEU A 492 4.85 -19.93 -25.62
CA LEU A 492 5.97 -20.84 -25.49
C LEU A 492 6.15 -21.25 -24.01
N GLU A 493 5.33 -22.21 -23.57
CA GLU A 493 5.36 -22.74 -22.20
C GLU A 493 6.59 -23.66 -21.96
N PRO A 494 7.20 -23.66 -20.76
CA PRO A 494 8.32 -24.52 -20.43
C PRO A 494 7.94 -26.01 -20.28
N ASP A 495 8.82 -26.90 -20.77
CA ASP A 495 8.81 -28.32 -20.41
C ASP A 495 9.40 -28.50 -19.00
N THR A 496 8.53 -28.43 -17.99
CA THR A 496 8.86 -28.66 -16.58
C THR A 496 9.53 -30.01 -16.34
N ASP A 497 9.15 -31.05 -17.08
CA ASP A 497 9.61 -32.41 -16.81
C ASP A 497 11.04 -32.64 -17.29
N SER A 498 11.35 -32.15 -18.49
CA SER A 498 12.71 -32.13 -19.03
C SER A 498 13.62 -31.17 -18.26
N ALA A 499 13.11 -30.00 -17.83
CA ALA A 499 13.83 -29.09 -16.94
C ALA A 499 14.18 -29.76 -15.59
N CYS A 500 13.22 -30.42 -14.94
CA CYS A 500 13.48 -31.19 -13.71
C CYS A 500 14.48 -32.33 -13.92
N LEU A 501 14.48 -33.00 -15.08
CA LEU A 501 15.48 -34.03 -15.41
C LEU A 501 16.87 -33.45 -15.60
N PHE A 502 17.00 -32.23 -16.12
CA PHE A 502 18.28 -31.51 -16.19
C PHE A 502 18.79 -31.16 -14.78
N LEU A 503 17.95 -30.56 -13.94
CA LEU A 503 18.28 -30.23 -12.55
C LEU A 503 18.68 -31.48 -11.75
N LEU A 504 17.91 -32.57 -11.84
CA LEU A 504 18.26 -33.84 -11.19
C LEU A 504 19.63 -34.39 -11.62
N LYS A 505 20.02 -34.23 -12.89
CA LYS A 505 21.34 -34.63 -13.38
C LYS A 505 22.45 -33.74 -12.81
N ARG A 506 22.20 -32.45 -12.61
CA ARG A 506 23.15 -31.49 -12.01
C ARG A 506 23.32 -31.76 -10.51
N LEU A 507 22.23 -31.86 -9.75
CA LEU A 507 22.25 -32.34 -8.35
C LEU A 507 23.00 -33.66 -8.18
N LYS A 508 22.83 -34.64 -9.09
CA LYS A 508 23.53 -35.93 -9.02
C LYS A 508 25.06 -35.82 -9.18
N ARG A 509 25.57 -34.78 -9.83
CA ARG A 509 27.02 -34.53 -9.97
C ARG A 509 27.62 -33.93 -8.68
N GLN A 510 26.83 -33.14 -7.94
CA GLN A 510 27.28 -32.43 -6.74
C GLN A 510 27.09 -33.25 -5.45
N LEU A 511 25.94 -33.91 -5.30
CA LEU A 511 25.54 -34.58 -4.06
C LEU A 511 26.25 -35.92 -3.87
N ILE A 512 26.65 -36.23 -2.61
CA ILE A 512 27.15 -37.56 -2.29
C ILE A 512 26.01 -38.62 -2.42
N PRO A 513 26.32 -39.91 -2.68
CA PRO A 513 25.29 -40.92 -2.97
C PRO A 513 24.17 -41.02 -1.92
N LYS A 514 24.49 -40.82 -0.64
CA LYS A 514 23.52 -40.83 0.47
C LYS A 514 22.53 -39.66 0.41
N GLN A 515 22.98 -38.47 0.00
CA GLN A 515 22.14 -37.28 -0.15
C GLN A 515 21.21 -37.43 -1.37
N PHE A 516 21.76 -37.85 -2.51
CA PHE A 516 20.98 -38.07 -3.72
C PHE A 516 19.93 -39.18 -3.54
N SER A 517 20.29 -40.27 -2.86
CA SER A 517 19.36 -41.35 -2.49
C SER A 517 18.22 -40.87 -1.58
N TRP A 518 18.50 -39.99 -0.61
CA TRP A 518 17.46 -39.37 0.23
C TRP A 518 16.49 -38.52 -0.60
N LEU A 519 16.99 -37.68 -1.53
CA LEU A 519 16.13 -36.87 -2.40
C LEU A 519 15.27 -37.75 -3.33
N ALA A 520 15.87 -38.77 -3.95
CA ALA A 520 15.14 -39.71 -4.82
C ALA A 520 14.01 -40.44 -4.06
N SER A 521 14.29 -40.93 -2.84
CA SER A 521 13.30 -41.57 -1.98
C SER A 521 12.17 -40.60 -1.57
N ARG A 522 12.48 -39.32 -1.34
CA ARG A 522 11.46 -38.30 -1.07
C ARG A 522 10.56 -38.03 -2.27
N LEU A 523 11.12 -37.90 -3.47
CA LEU A 523 10.34 -37.72 -4.70
C LEU A 523 9.42 -38.92 -4.97
N GLU A 524 9.91 -40.15 -4.79
CA GLU A 524 9.11 -41.37 -4.93
C GLU A 524 7.97 -41.45 -3.90
N ARG A 525 8.21 -41.04 -2.64
CA ARG A 525 7.16 -40.94 -1.61
C ARG A 525 6.11 -39.89 -1.97
N LEU A 526 6.54 -38.70 -2.41
CA LEU A 526 5.63 -37.60 -2.77
C LEU A 526 4.70 -38.01 -3.93
N HIS A 527 5.24 -38.73 -4.91
CA HIS A 527 4.48 -39.26 -6.04
C HIS A 527 3.39 -40.27 -5.63
N ARG A 528 3.67 -41.16 -4.66
CA ARG A 528 2.85 -42.38 -4.44
C ARG A 528 1.58 -42.22 -3.60
N ASN A 529 1.53 -41.31 -2.61
CA ASN A 529 0.33 -40.91 -1.82
C ASN A 529 0.70 -40.01 -0.62
N ALA A 530 1.57 -39.01 -0.81
CA ALA A 530 1.95 -38.12 0.28
C ALA A 530 0.98 -36.94 0.43
N ASN A 531 0.59 -36.60 1.65
CA ASN A 531 -0.19 -35.39 1.96
C ASN A 531 0.70 -34.13 2.00
N ASP A 532 0.11 -32.95 2.19
CA ASP A 532 0.85 -31.68 2.14
C ASP A 532 1.84 -31.54 3.29
N ARG A 533 1.53 -32.10 4.46
CA ARG A 533 2.48 -32.19 5.58
C ARG A 533 3.80 -32.87 5.16
N ASP A 534 3.76 -33.92 4.35
CA ASP A 534 4.96 -34.57 3.82
C ASP A 534 5.71 -33.70 2.79
N LEU A 535 5.01 -32.86 2.03
CA LEU A 535 5.60 -31.87 1.11
C LEU A 535 6.33 -30.78 1.90
N PHE A 536 5.65 -30.11 2.85
CA PHE A 536 6.24 -29.09 3.72
C PHE A 536 7.46 -29.64 4.48
N ILE A 537 7.35 -30.84 5.08
CA ILE A 537 8.48 -31.50 5.75
C ILE A 537 9.63 -31.77 4.76
N THR A 538 9.34 -32.17 3.53
CA THR A 538 10.40 -32.43 2.53
C THR A 538 11.12 -31.14 2.15
N LEU A 539 10.38 -30.07 1.84
CA LEU A 539 10.93 -28.76 1.44
C LEU A 539 11.77 -28.12 2.56
N GLY A 540 11.30 -28.17 3.80
CA GLY A 540 12.04 -27.65 4.96
C GLY A 540 13.21 -28.54 5.41
N MET A 541 13.19 -29.84 5.13
CA MET A 541 14.32 -30.74 5.42
C MET A 541 15.46 -30.66 4.41
N ILE A 542 15.22 -30.14 3.18
CA ILE A 542 16.21 -30.11 2.10
C ILE A 542 17.55 -29.46 2.52
N PRO A 543 17.60 -28.23 3.08
CA PRO A 543 18.88 -27.61 3.44
C PRO A 543 19.68 -28.42 4.46
N ARG A 544 18.99 -29.04 5.43
CA ARG A 544 19.60 -29.88 6.47
C ARG A 544 20.08 -31.24 5.96
N LYS A 545 19.58 -31.70 4.80
CA LYS A 545 19.91 -33.02 4.24
C LYS A 545 20.85 -32.95 3.06
N LEU A 546 20.77 -31.90 2.26
CA LEU A 546 21.53 -31.73 1.02
C LEU A 546 22.64 -30.67 1.13
N GLY A 547 22.53 -29.73 2.08
CA GLY A 547 23.42 -28.57 2.16
C GLY A 547 22.82 -27.33 1.48
N ARG A 548 23.60 -26.24 1.45
CA ARG A 548 23.25 -24.96 0.81
C ARG A 548 24.34 -24.48 -0.16
N ASP A 549 25.26 -25.36 -0.55
CA ASP A 549 26.42 -25.00 -1.37
C ASP A 549 25.99 -24.45 -2.73
N ASP A 550 26.70 -23.44 -3.23
CA ASP A 550 26.45 -22.87 -4.55
C ASP A 550 26.78 -23.85 -5.67
N LEU A 551 25.88 -23.97 -6.64
CA LEU A 551 26.10 -24.80 -7.82
C LEU A 551 26.77 -23.96 -8.91
N SER A 552 28.00 -24.32 -9.26
CA SER A 552 28.64 -23.83 -10.48
C SER A 552 27.84 -24.23 -11.73
N ILE A 553 27.94 -23.42 -12.79
CA ILE A 553 27.29 -23.69 -14.07
C ILE A 553 28.25 -23.36 -15.21
N SER A 554 28.44 -24.27 -16.16
CA SER A 554 29.23 -23.98 -17.35
C SER A 554 28.36 -23.37 -18.46
N PRO A 555 28.93 -22.65 -19.44
CA PRO A 555 28.18 -22.19 -20.61
C PRO A 555 27.48 -23.32 -21.39
N LYS A 556 28.02 -24.55 -21.33
CA LYS A 556 27.38 -25.73 -21.93
C LYS A 556 26.15 -26.19 -21.13
N ASP A 557 26.20 -26.09 -19.80
CA ASP A 557 25.06 -26.44 -18.94
C ASP A 557 23.93 -25.39 -19.08
N ILE A 558 24.23 -24.11 -19.32
CA ILE A 558 23.21 -23.08 -19.65
C ILE A 558 22.46 -23.45 -20.93
N ILE A 559 23.19 -23.76 -22.02
CA ILE A 559 22.56 -24.18 -23.29
C ILE A 559 21.73 -25.46 -23.08
N ALA A 560 22.22 -26.41 -22.29
CA ALA A 560 21.50 -27.64 -21.97
C ALA A 560 20.24 -27.38 -21.11
N ALA A 561 20.27 -26.44 -20.16
CA ALA A 561 19.12 -26.03 -19.37
C ALA A 561 18.03 -25.45 -20.26
N GLN A 562 18.39 -24.50 -21.13
CA GLN A 562 17.47 -23.85 -22.07
C GLN A 562 16.87 -24.85 -23.06
N THR A 563 17.71 -25.75 -23.60
CA THR A 563 17.26 -26.83 -24.48
C THR A 563 16.29 -27.78 -23.76
N ALA A 564 16.52 -28.05 -22.47
CA ALA A 564 15.68 -28.95 -21.69
C ALA A 564 14.30 -28.35 -21.40
N ALA A 565 14.21 -27.07 -21.04
CA ALA A 565 12.90 -26.44 -20.78
C ALA A 565 12.20 -25.93 -22.04
N GLY A 566 12.88 -25.81 -23.17
CA GLY A 566 12.34 -25.16 -24.38
C GLY A 566 12.26 -23.63 -24.32
N VAL A 567 12.55 -23.04 -23.16
CA VAL A 567 12.56 -21.59 -22.90
C VAL A 567 13.96 -21.11 -22.47
N ALA A 568 14.25 -19.82 -22.61
CA ALA A 568 15.58 -19.25 -22.37
C ALA A 568 15.88 -18.86 -20.90
N TRP A 569 15.56 -19.75 -19.95
CA TRP A 569 15.88 -19.59 -18.52
C TRP A 569 17.37 -19.84 -18.19
N ASN A 570 17.81 -19.49 -16.97
CA ASN A 570 19.20 -19.66 -16.52
C ASN A 570 19.32 -19.90 -14.99
N PRO A 571 19.70 -21.10 -14.52
CA PRO A 571 19.91 -21.41 -13.09
C PRO A 571 21.30 -20.99 -12.57
N TYR A 572 21.76 -19.80 -12.95
CA TYR A 572 22.97 -19.17 -12.43
C TYR A 572 22.73 -18.64 -11.01
N GLY A 573 23.71 -18.79 -10.11
CA GLY A 573 23.58 -18.37 -8.70
C GLY A 573 22.55 -19.18 -7.89
N TRP A 574 22.23 -20.40 -8.33
CA TRP A 574 21.38 -21.33 -7.59
C TRP A 574 22.21 -22.22 -6.67
N SER A 575 21.77 -22.38 -5.42
CA SER A 575 22.33 -23.33 -4.46
C SER A 575 21.71 -24.72 -4.58
N VAL A 576 22.35 -25.71 -3.96
CA VAL A 576 21.86 -27.10 -3.84
C VAL A 576 20.43 -27.18 -3.31
N ASP A 577 20.09 -26.42 -2.26
CA ASP A 577 18.75 -26.45 -1.67
C ASP A 577 17.70 -25.80 -2.56
N ASN A 578 18.07 -24.72 -3.26
CA ASN A 578 17.19 -24.02 -4.19
C ASN A 578 16.84 -24.93 -5.37
N GLU A 579 17.84 -25.55 -5.99
CA GLU A 579 17.65 -26.47 -7.11
C GLU A 579 16.84 -27.72 -6.70
N ALA A 580 17.10 -28.28 -5.51
CA ALA A 580 16.34 -29.42 -5.01
C ALA A 580 14.87 -29.06 -4.67
N ARG A 581 14.61 -27.88 -4.11
CA ARG A 581 13.25 -27.37 -3.87
C ARG A 581 12.50 -27.17 -5.20
N CYS A 582 13.15 -26.60 -6.22
CA CYS A 582 12.59 -26.47 -7.57
C CYS A 582 12.24 -27.83 -8.20
N VAL A 583 13.11 -28.84 -8.06
CA VAL A 583 12.82 -30.21 -8.53
C VAL A 583 11.61 -30.83 -7.84
N VAL A 584 11.44 -30.63 -6.53
CA VAL A 584 10.27 -31.12 -5.79
C VAL A 584 8.99 -30.45 -6.28
N LEU A 585 8.99 -29.13 -6.45
CA LEU A 585 7.82 -28.38 -6.92
C LEU A 585 7.48 -28.66 -8.38
N GLY A 586 8.48 -28.70 -9.27
CA GLY A 586 8.28 -29.06 -10.67
C GLY A 586 7.73 -30.48 -10.84
N LYS A 587 8.20 -31.45 -10.03
CA LYS A 587 7.63 -32.81 -10.03
C LYS A 587 6.23 -32.88 -9.41
N LEU A 588 5.92 -32.07 -8.40
CA LEU A 588 4.56 -31.93 -7.88
C LEU A 588 3.62 -31.40 -8.97
N HIS A 589 4.02 -30.34 -9.67
CA HIS A 589 3.27 -29.77 -10.80
C HIS A 589 3.02 -30.80 -11.90
N SER A 590 4.08 -31.43 -12.44
CA SER A 590 3.95 -32.40 -13.56
C SER A 590 3.10 -33.63 -13.23
N GLN A 591 2.98 -34.00 -11.95
CA GLN A 591 2.32 -35.24 -11.52
C GLN A 591 0.96 -35.03 -10.85
N GLN A 592 0.73 -33.85 -10.27
CA GLN A 592 -0.42 -33.53 -9.40
C GLN A 592 -0.78 -32.04 -9.54
N ALA A 593 -1.00 -31.57 -10.78
CA ALA A 593 -1.21 -30.16 -11.12
C ALA A 593 -2.29 -29.46 -10.26
N ASP A 594 -3.47 -30.07 -10.07
CA ASP A 594 -4.56 -29.48 -9.27
C ASP A 594 -4.13 -29.20 -7.82
N ARG A 595 -3.31 -30.11 -7.25
CA ARG A 595 -2.75 -29.96 -5.90
C ARG A 595 -1.64 -28.90 -5.86
N PHE A 596 -0.81 -28.83 -6.90
CA PHE A 596 0.18 -27.77 -7.03
C PHE A 596 -0.51 -26.38 -7.02
N GLU A 597 -1.59 -26.19 -7.78
CA GLU A 597 -2.33 -24.92 -7.81
C GLU A 597 -2.89 -24.52 -6.42
N HIS A 598 -3.39 -25.48 -5.65
CA HIS A 598 -3.89 -25.21 -4.29
C HIS A 598 -2.76 -24.83 -3.32
N VAL A 599 -1.62 -25.54 -3.36
CA VAL A 599 -0.60 -25.47 -2.30
C VAL A 599 0.55 -24.49 -2.63
N PHE A 600 0.82 -24.18 -3.89
CA PHE A 600 1.93 -23.28 -4.28
C PHE A 600 1.76 -21.85 -3.74
N ASN A 601 0.53 -21.33 -3.75
CA ASN A 601 0.22 -20.03 -3.15
C ASN A 601 0.45 -20.01 -1.62
N GLU A 602 0.06 -21.07 -0.92
CA GLU A 602 0.26 -21.20 0.53
C GLU A 602 1.76 -21.26 0.86
N LEU A 603 2.50 -22.12 0.14
CA LEU A 603 3.96 -22.23 0.22
C LEU A 603 4.65 -20.87 0.06
N CYS A 604 4.29 -20.09 -0.97
CA CYS A 604 4.88 -18.77 -1.21
C CYS A 604 4.52 -17.72 -0.13
N ARG A 605 3.38 -17.85 0.56
CA ARG A 605 2.99 -16.97 1.68
C ARG A 605 3.70 -17.33 2.98
N SER A 606 3.86 -18.61 3.28
CA SER A 606 4.45 -19.08 4.55
C SER A 606 5.97 -19.31 4.51
N ALA A 607 6.62 -19.08 3.37
CA ALA A 607 8.03 -19.39 3.14
C ALA A 607 9.01 -18.56 3.99
N GLU A 608 10.06 -19.20 4.51
CA GLU A 608 11.28 -18.49 4.92
C GLU A 608 12.02 -17.90 3.70
N LEU A 609 12.92 -16.93 3.89
CA LEU A 609 13.57 -16.22 2.79
C LEU A 609 14.23 -17.15 1.76
N GLY A 610 14.94 -18.19 2.21
CA GLY A 610 15.56 -19.18 1.32
C GLY A 610 14.57 -20.10 0.61
N GLU A 611 13.38 -20.30 1.17
CA GLU A 611 12.26 -21.00 0.51
C GLU A 611 11.63 -20.10 -0.53
N SER A 612 11.36 -18.85 -0.18
CA SER A 612 10.75 -17.85 -1.06
C SER A 612 11.59 -17.64 -2.32
N ILE A 613 12.90 -17.45 -2.16
CA ILE A 613 13.86 -17.36 -3.28
C ILE A 613 13.78 -18.62 -4.17
N ALA A 614 13.76 -19.81 -3.58
CA ALA A 614 13.67 -21.06 -4.33
C ALA A 614 12.32 -21.25 -5.06
N PHE A 615 11.20 -20.91 -4.42
CA PHE A 615 9.86 -21.09 -4.96
C PHE A 615 9.61 -20.12 -6.13
N TYR A 616 10.04 -18.86 -6.00
CA TYR A 616 9.98 -17.90 -7.10
C TYR A 616 10.95 -18.24 -8.24
N ARG A 617 12.18 -18.69 -7.93
CA ARG A 617 13.11 -19.24 -8.95
C ARG A 617 12.50 -20.42 -9.72
N CYS A 618 11.71 -21.28 -9.07
CA CYS A 618 11.05 -22.40 -9.72
C CYS A 618 10.09 -21.98 -10.84
N THR A 619 9.52 -20.78 -10.78
CA THR A 619 8.58 -20.29 -11.81
C THR A 619 9.22 -20.17 -13.20
N ALA A 620 10.55 -20.12 -13.28
CA ALA A 620 11.29 -20.14 -14.53
C ALA A 620 11.15 -21.44 -15.34
N ILE A 621 10.67 -22.53 -14.71
CA ILE A 621 10.50 -23.86 -15.32
C ILE A 621 9.06 -24.41 -15.16
N LEU A 622 8.12 -23.59 -14.68
CA LEU A 622 6.72 -23.93 -14.52
C LEU A 622 5.88 -23.18 -15.58
N PRO A 623 4.84 -23.79 -16.16
CA PRO A 623 3.95 -23.09 -17.08
C PRO A 623 3.12 -22.03 -16.35
N LYS A 624 2.53 -21.11 -17.12
CA LYS A 624 1.60 -20.12 -16.57
C LYS A 624 0.37 -20.79 -15.97
N SER A 625 0.04 -20.38 -14.76
CA SER A 625 -1.17 -20.75 -14.02
C SER A 625 -1.63 -19.63 -13.09
N ASP A 626 -2.86 -19.72 -12.57
CA ASP A 626 -3.39 -18.72 -11.65
C ASP A 626 -2.61 -18.70 -10.33
N ALA A 627 -2.12 -19.85 -9.85
CA ALA A 627 -1.29 -19.91 -8.66
C ALA A 627 0.10 -19.29 -8.88
N THR A 628 0.74 -19.52 -10.03
CA THR A 628 2.03 -18.90 -10.33
C THR A 628 1.90 -17.39 -10.55
N ASP A 629 0.88 -16.92 -11.27
CA ASP A 629 0.65 -15.50 -11.55
C ASP A 629 0.32 -14.72 -10.27
N LEU A 630 -0.55 -15.26 -9.39
CA LEU A 630 -0.88 -14.63 -8.10
C LEU A 630 0.33 -14.56 -7.17
N ALA A 631 1.09 -15.65 -7.05
CA ALA A 631 2.31 -15.68 -6.24
C ALA A 631 3.35 -14.67 -6.77
N ILE A 632 3.61 -14.66 -8.07
CA ILE A 632 4.58 -13.72 -8.69
C ILE A 632 4.17 -12.26 -8.48
N ARG A 633 2.89 -11.92 -8.64
CA ARG A 633 2.39 -10.56 -8.33
C ARG A 633 2.58 -10.20 -6.86
N ALA A 634 2.45 -11.14 -5.93
CA ALA A 634 2.72 -10.89 -4.52
C ALA A 634 4.24 -10.71 -4.26
N GLY A 635 5.06 -11.62 -4.80
CA GLY A 635 6.52 -11.55 -4.70
C GLY A 635 7.09 -10.24 -5.25
N LEU A 636 6.66 -9.79 -6.43
CA LEU A 636 7.12 -8.52 -7.02
C LEU A 636 6.70 -7.28 -6.24
N ARG A 637 5.75 -7.36 -5.29
CA ARG A 637 5.42 -6.22 -4.40
C ARG A 637 6.40 -6.09 -3.24
N THR A 638 7.17 -7.12 -2.88
CA THR A 638 8.15 -7.05 -1.78
C THR A 638 9.25 -6.00 -2.01
N HIS A 639 9.82 -5.48 -0.93
CA HIS A 639 11.03 -4.64 -0.98
C HIS A 639 12.33 -5.44 -0.76
N ILE A 640 12.24 -6.77 -0.60
CA ILE A 640 13.40 -7.67 -0.45
C ILE A 640 14.04 -7.93 -1.83
N PRO A 641 15.26 -7.43 -2.13
CA PRO A 641 15.84 -7.53 -3.47
C PRO A 641 16.00 -8.97 -3.95
N ALA A 642 16.52 -9.87 -3.12
CA ALA A 642 16.72 -11.27 -3.47
C ALA A 642 15.43 -12.02 -3.88
N VAL A 643 14.27 -11.60 -3.38
CA VAL A 643 12.96 -12.18 -3.74
C VAL A 643 12.45 -11.59 -5.06
N PHE A 644 12.64 -10.28 -5.28
CA PHE A 644 12.39 -9.67 -6.59
C PHE A 644 13.27 -10.28 -7.68
N GLU A 645 14.56 -10.47 -7.39
CA GLU A 645 15.55 -11.03 -8.31
C GLU A 645 15.29 -12.51 -8.61
N ALA A 646 14.75 -13.28 -7.66
CA ALA A 646 14.27 -14.64 -7.92
C ALA A 646 13.17 -14.72 -9.01
N ILE A 647 12.41 -13.63 -9.20
CA ILE A 647 11.37 -13.50 -10.24
C ILE A 647 11.92 -12.85 -11.51
N ALA A 648 12.77 -11.82 -11.38
CA ALA A 648 13.21 -11.01 -12.50
C ALA A 648 14.47 -11.54 -13.22
N HIS A 649 15.43 -12.14 -12.49
CA HIS A 649 16.74 -12.52 -13.02
C HIS A 649 16.79 -13.97 -13.50
N GLY A 650 17.26 -14.19 -14.73
CA GLY A 650 17.41 -15.52 -15.32
C GLY A 650 16.10 -16.29 -15.53
N ASN A 651 14.96 -15.64 -15.30
CA ASN A 651 13.63 -16.21 -15.31
C ASN A 651 12.83 -15.63 -16.50
N PRO A 652 12.34 -16.47 -17.43
CA PRO A 652 11.61 -16.00 -18.61
C PRO A 652 10.13 -15.67 -18.34
N TYR A 653 9.59 -16.03 -17.16
CA TYR A 653 8.16 -15.86 -16.86
C TYR A 653 7.67 -14.41 -17.10
N PRO A 654 8.34 -13.35 -16.60
CA PRO A 654 7.87 -12.00 -16.82
C PRO A 654 7.84 -11.61 -18.31
N SER A 655 8.86 -11.96 -19.10
CA SER A 655 8.91 -11.59 -20.51
C SER A 655 7.94 -12.39 -21.38
N LEU A 656 7.60 -13.63 -21.00
CA LEU A 656 6.61 -14.46 -21.68
C LEU A 656 5.15 -14.10 -21.33
N HIS A 657 4.88 -13.66 -20.08
CA HIS A 657 3.51 -13.67 -19.55
C HIS A 657 2.97 -12.34 -19.02
N PHE A 658 3.82 -11.32 -18.79
CA PHE A 658 3.35 -10.01 -18.34
C PHE A 658 2.87 -9.14 -19.49
N GLU A 659 1.80 -8.40 -19.25
CA GLU A 659 1.39 -7.27 -20.08
C GLU A 659 2.42 -6.13 -20.00
N ASN A 660 2.38 -5.18 -20.95
CA ASN A 660 3.38 -4.11 -21.01
C ASN A 660 3.40 -3.22 -19.76
N SER A 661 2.24 -2.92 -19.16
CA SER A 661 2.15 -2.16 -17.92
C SER A 661 2.87 -2.86 -16.76
N GLN A 662 2.60 -4.15 -16.56
CA GLN A 662 3.24 -4.98 -15.54
C GLN A 662 4.75 -5.11 -15.76
N TRP A 663 5.16 -5.32 -17.01
CA TRP A 663 6.56 -5.39 -17.42
C TRP A 663 7.28 -4.05 -17.15
N ASN A 664 6.70 -2.93 -17.58
CA ASN A 664 7.30 -1.60 -17.44
C ASN A 664 7.48 -1.23 -15.97
N GLN A 665 6.47 -1.52 -15.13
CA GLN A 665 6.53 -1.31 -13.68
C GLN A 665 7.57 -2.23 -13.01
N MET A 666 7.76 -3.47 -13.48
CA MET A 666 8.83 -4.34 -12.97
C MET A 666 10.22 -3.78 -13.28
N ILE A 667 10.46 -3.29 -14.51
CA ILE A 667 11.76 -2.70 -14.88
C ILE A 667 12.04 -1.42 -14.07
N LEU A 668 11.05 -0.53 -13.93
CA LEU A 668 11.18 0.66 -13.10
C LEU A 668 11.46 0.30 -11.63
N LYS A 669 10.78 -0.73 -11.10
CA LYS A 669 11.02 -1.21 -9.74
C LYS A 669 12.43 -1.78 -9.55
N ALA A 670 12.98 -2.51 -10.52
CA ALA A 670 14.36 -3.01 -10.44
C ALA A 670 15.34 -1.85 -10.18
N LEU A 671 15.20 -0.77 -10.93
CA LEU A 671 16.02 0.44 -10.76
C LEU A 671 15.77 1.15 -9.42
N PHE A 672 14.53 1.17 -8.93
CA PHE A 672 14.19 1.79 -7.64
C PHE A 672 14.83 1.05 -6.45
N ILE A 673 14.93 -0.28 -6.52
CA ILE A 673 15.56 -1.12 -5.47
C ILE A 673 17.06 -1.36 -5.69
N ASN A 674 17.67 -0.70 -6.69
CA ASN A 674 19.06 -0.86 -7.13
C ASN A 674 19.43 -2.28 -7.59
N SER A 675 18.46 -3.04 -8.12
CA SER A 675 18.71 -4.32 -8.79
C SER A 675 19.13 -4.10 -10.25
N THR A 676 19.97 -5.00 -10.77
CA THR A 676 20.51 -4.91 -12.14
C THR A 676 19.50 -5.33 -13.20
N LEU A 677 19.65 -4.75 -14.40
CA LEU A 677 18.78 -5.02 -15.55
C LEU A 677 19.34 -6.09 -16.49
N TRP A 678 20.67 -6.27 -16.58
CA TRP A 678 21.29 -7.21 -17.53
C TRP A 678 20.92 -8.68 -17.32
N GLN A 679 20.44 -9.04 -16.13
CA GLN A 679 20.00 -10.40 -15.80
C GLN A 679 18.52 -10.63 -16.12
N ILE A 680 17.76 -9.58 -16.47
CA ILE A 680 16.33 -9.68 -16.78
C ILE A 680 16.14 -10.23 -18.19
N HIS A 681 15.52 -11.40 -18.29
CA HIS A 681 15.36 -12.11 -19.55
C HIS A 681 14.39 -11.37 -20.49
N GLY A 682 14.78 -11.19 -21.75
CA GLY A 682 13.94 -10.57 -22.79
C GLY A 682 13.88 -9.04 -22.77
N ILE A 683 14.77 -8.38 -22.03
CA ILE A 683 14.70 -6.92 -21.83
C ILE A 683 14.80 -6.11 -23.12
N ASP A 684 15.66 -6.48 -24.06
CA ASP A 684 15.80 -5.76 -25.35
C ASP A 684 14.60 -5.98 -26.27
N ASP A 685 13.93 -7.14 -26.16
CA ASP A 685 12.77 -7.50 -27.00
C ASP A 685 11.44 -6.95 -26.43
N ARG A 686 11.37 -6.73 -25.11
CA ARG A 686 10.20 -6.18 -24.40
C ARG A 686 10.28 -4.67 -24.14
N ALA A 687 11.43 -4.03 -24.36
CA ALA A 687 11.55 -2.58 -24.32
C ALA A 687 10.56 -1.91 -25.30
N ASN A 688 10.01 -0.77 -24.90
CA ASN A 688 8.93 -0.08 -25.61
C ASN A 688 8.91 1.43 -25.30
N GLU A 689 8.15 2.20 -26.08
CA GLU A 689 8.10 3.67 -25.99
C GLU A 689 7.62 4.18 -24.61
N GLU A 690 6.62 3.53 -24.01
CA GLU A 690 6.11 3.87 -22.68
C GLU A 690 7.18 3.65 -21.60
N LEU A 691 7.91 2.52 -21.66
CA LEU A 691 9.03 2.26 -20.77
C LEU A 691 10.14 3.30 -20.93
N ALA A 692 10.50 3.66 -22.18
CA ALA A 692 11.51 4.68 -22.43
C ALA A 692 11.13 6.03 -21.81
N GLN A 693 9.85 6.43 -21.89
CA GLN A 693 9.36 7.64 -21.23
C GLN A 693 9.42 7.54 -19.71
N MET A 694 8.87 6.46 -19.11
CA MET A 694 8.91 6.24 -17.66
C MET A 694 10.33 6.29 -17.08
N LEU A 695 11.32 5.80 -17.84
CA LEU A 695 12.72 5.81 -17.43
C LEU A 695 13.37 7.19 -17.56
N CYS A 696 13.03 7.99 -18.56
CA CYS A 696 13.43 9.40 -18.63
C CYS A 696 12.80 10.22 -17.49
N ASP A 697 11.51 10.03 -17.20
CA ASP A 697 10.82 10.72 -16.10
C ASP A 697 11.47 10.40 -14.75
N TYR A 698 11.81 9.12 -14.52
CA TYR A 698 12.59 8.69 -13.35
C TYR A 698 13.98 9.31 -13.31
N ALA A 699 14.68 9.40 -14.45
CA ALA A 699 15.99 10.06 -14.52
C ALA A 699 15.90 11.55 -14.16
N HIS A 700 14.86 12.26 -14.61
CA HIS A 700 14.61 13.66 -14.24
C HIS A 700 14.33 13.81 -12.74
N GLU A 701 13.51 12.96 -12.13
CA GLU A 701 13.26 12.95 -10.67
C GLU A 701 14.55 12.70 -9.86
N ARG A 702 15.42 11.82 -10.35
CA ARG A 702 16.72 11.52 -9.73
C ARG A 702 17.66 12.72 -9.83
N TRP A 703 17.85 13.28 -11.02
CA TRP A 703 18.72 14.41 -11.27
C TRP A 703 18.26 15.70 -10.57
N ALA A 704 16.95 15.98 -10.53
CA ALA A 704 16.39 17.13 -9.82
C ALA A 704 16.67 17.09 -8.31
N ALA A 705 16.77 15.88 -7.73
CA ALA A 705 17.16 15.65 -6.35
C ALA A 705 18.68 15.50 -6.14
N GLY A 706 19.51 15.75 -7.17
CA GLY A 706 20.98 15.60 -7.10
C GLY A 706 21.46 14.16 -6.95
N ARG A 707 20.64 13.16 -7.31
CA ARG A 707 20.93 11.74 -7.18
C ARG A 707 21.34 11.14 -8.54
N SER A 708 22.27 10.19 -8.54
CA SER A 708 22.68 9.45 -9.74
C SER A 708 21.58 8.49 -10.23
N VAL A 709 21.67 8.08 -11.49
CA VAL A 709 20.83 7.02 -12.09
C VAL A 709 21.68 5.77 -12.38
N SER A 710 21.06 4.60 -12.45
CA SER A 710 21.76 3.40 -12.92
C SER A 710 22.11 3.55 -14.40
N PRO A 711 23.37 3.30 -14.82
CA PRO A 711 23.73 3.32 -16.24
C PRO A 711 22.89 2.38 -17.10
N GLU A 712 22.39 1.27 -16.55
CA GLU A 712 21.57 0.30 -17.31
C GLU A 712 20.22 0.86 -17.76
N LEU A 713 19.72 1.94 -17.14
CA LEU A 713 18.48 2.62 -17.50
C LEU A 713 18.42 2.93 -19.01
N TRP A 714 19.53 3.43 -19.55
CA TRP A 714 19.62 3.88 -20.95
C TRP A 714 19.44 2.75 -21.97
N ARG A 715 19.58 1.48 -21.57
CA ARG A 715 19.35 0.28 -22.41
C ARG A 715 17.97 0.26 -23.04
N CYS A 716 16.95 0.60 -22.27
CA CYS A 716 15.56 0.60 -22.73
C CYS A 716 15.16 1.92 -23.43
N VAL A 717 15.91 3.01 -23.21
CA VAL A 717 15.63 4.33 -23.80
C VAL A 717 16.16 4.44 -25.23
N GLY A 718 17.40 4.00 -25.46
CA GLY A 718 18.11 4.18 -26.75
C GLY A 718 17.30 3.81 -28.00
N PRO A 719 16.70 2.60 -28.07
CA PRO A 719 15.95 2.16 -29.25
C PRO A 719 14.69 2.98 -29.57
N PHE A 720 14.14 3.72 -28.59
CA PHE A 720 12.89 4.49 -28.68
C PHE A 720 13.10 6.01 -28.49
N ALA A 721 14.36 6.47 -28.47
CA ALA A 721 14.71 7.83 -28.09
C ALA A 721 14.09 8.90 -29.02
N THR A 722 13.17 9.69 -28.47
CA THR A 722 12.62 10.89 -29.10
C THR A 722 13.64 12.05 -29.08
N PRO A 723 13.43 13.15 -29.84
CA PRO A 723 14.30 14.33 -29.75
C PRO A 723 14.45 14.92 -28.34
N ALA A 724 13.46 14.75 -27.47
CA ALA A 724 13.56 15.12 -26.05
C ALA A 724 14.52 14.19 -25.31
N MET A 725 14.31 12.86 -25.39
CA MET A 725 15.16 11.83 -24.77
C MET A 725 16.60 11.87 -25.27
N MET A 726 16.82 12.30 -26.52
CA MET A 726 18.16 12.56 -27.06
C MET A 726 18.90 13.66 -26.29
N THR A 727 18.20 14.60 -25.66
CA THR A 727 18.82 15.62 -24.78
C THR A 727 19.32 14.97 -23.49
N ASP A 728 18.53 14.07 -22.90
CA ASP A 728 18.88 13.31 -21.68
C ASP A 728 20.07 12.38 -21.94
N LEU A 729 20.06 11.65 -23.05
CA LEU A 729 21.19 10.82 -23.48
C LEU A 729 22.46 11.66 -23.72
N ASN A 730 22.35 12.87 -24.28
CA ASN A 730 23.48 13.79 -24.42
C ASN A 730 23.92 14.45 -23.11
N HIS A 731 23.06 14.48 -22.09
CA HIS A 731 23.41 14.88 -20.73
C HIS A 731 24.21 13.75 -20.05
N ALA A 732 23.67 12.53 -20.02
CA ALA A 732 24.31 11.34 -19.48
C ALA A 732 25.67 11.02 -20.17
N LEU A 733 25.79 11.24 -21.49
CA LEU A 733 27.04 11.10 -22.23
C LEU A 733 28.16 12.02 -21.70
N LYS A 734 27.81 13.17 -21.12
CA LYS A 734 28.74 14.15 -20.52
C LYS A 734 28.95 13.93 -19.02
N SER A 735 28.37 12.89 -18.43
CA SER A 735 28.57 12.56 -17.02
C SER A 735 30.05 12.35 -16.72
N ALA A 736 30.46 12.74 -15.50
CA ALA A 736 31.79 12.45 -14.99
C ALA A 736 31.98 10.94 -14.72
N GLU A 737 30.87 10.19 -14.55
CA GLU A 737 30.88 8.76 -14.30
C GLU A 737 31.13 7.96 -15.60
N PRO A 738 32.27 7.21 -15.71
CA PRO A 738 32.63 6.54 -16.96
C PRO A 738 31.61 5.48 -17.42
N MET A 739 30.91 4.82 -16.48
CA MET A 739 29.89 3.83 -16.80
C MET A 739 28.61 4.46 -17.35
N GLU A 740 28.18 5.60 -16.81
CA GLU A 740 27.00 6.34 -17.30
C GLU A 740 27.27 6.90 -18.71
N SER A 741 28.44 7.53 -18.92
CA SER A 741 28.86 8.02 -20.23
C SER A 741 28.95 6.88 -21.27
N LEU A 742 29.46 5.71 -20.88
CA LEU A 742 29.51 4.53 -21.76
C LEU A 742 28.12 3.99 -22.10
N ALA A 743 27.21 3.88 -21.12
CA ALA A 743 25.85 3.44 -21.34
C ALA A 743 25.07 4.39 -22.26
N ALA A 744 25.20 5.70 -22.04
CA ALA A 744 24.60 6.71 -22.90
C ALA A 744 25.15 6.62 -24.33
N LEU A 745 26.46 6.42 -24.52
CA LEU A 745 27.06 6.20 -25.84
C LEU A 745 26.50 4.93 -26.52
N MET A 746 26.29 3.84 -25.78
CA MET A 746 25.69 2.61 -26.30
C MET A 746 24.23 2.84 -26.74
N ALA A 747 23.42 3.45 -25.88
CA ALA A 747 22.02 3.79 -26.19
C ALA A 747 21.90 4.76 -27.40
N LEU A 748 22.82 5.72 -27.55
CA LEU A 748 22.89 6.62 -28.70
C LEU A 748 23.30 5.91 -30.01
N LEU A 749 24.08 4.83 -29.93
CA LEU A 749 24.42 4.00 -31.10
C LEU A 749 23.25 3.09 -31.52
N ASP A 750 22.40 2.69 -30.57
CA ASP A 750 21.17 1.93 -30.84
C ASP A 750 20.00 2.83 -31.30
N CYS A 751 20.05 4.14 -31.02
CA CYS A 751 19.05 5.12 -31.49
C CYS A 751 18.99 5.23 -33.03
N PRO A 752 17.80 5.09 -33.65
CA PRO A 752 17.63 5.20 -35.11
C PRO A 752 17.95 6.57 -35.70
N HIS A 753 17.87 7.64 -34.90
CA HIS A 753 17.91 9.03 -35.35
C HIS A 753 19.21 9.78 -34.97
N ALA A 754 20.14 9.12 -34.28
CA ALA A 754 21.40 9.74 -33.86
C ALA A 754 22.42 9.89 -35.01
N ASP A 755 23.25 10.93 -34.99
CA ASP A 755 24.39 11.04 -35.91
C ASP A 755 25.53 10.10 -35.49
N HIS A 756 25.42 8.84 -35.93
CA HIS A 756 26.42 7.80 -35.71
C HIS A 756 27.81 8.18 -36.27
N LYS A 757 27.91 9.05 -37.29
CA LYS A 757 29.21 9.50 -37.81
C LYS A 757 29.86 10.50 -36.87
N GLN A 758 29.08 11.39 -36.25
CA GLN A 758 29.57 12.30 -35.22
C GLN A 758 30.03 11.54 -33.98
N LEU A 759 29.24 10.57 -33.50
CA LEU A 759 29.62 9.71 -32.36
C LEU A 759 30.93 8.93 -32.63
N GLN A 760 31.09 8.37 -33.83
CA GLN A 760 32.32 7.68 -34.23
C GLN A 760 33.55 8.59 -34.32
N ARG A 761 33.38 9.88 -34.66
CA ARG A 761 34.47 10.86 -34.66
C ARG A 761 34.87 11.27 -33.24
N ASN A 762 33.90 11.43 -32.35
CA ASN A 762 34.13 11.88 -30.98
C ASN A 762 34.66 10.74 -30.08
N TYR A 763 34.19 9.50 -30.27
CA TYR A 763 34.50 8.35 -29.41
C TYR A 763 35.02 7.13 -30.20
N PRO A 764 36.02 7.26 -31.08
CA PRO A 764 36.41 6.21 -32.03
C PRO A 764 36.80 4.89 -31.36
N LYS A 765 37.60 4.93 -30.29
CA LYS A 765 38.06 3.74 -29.55
C LYS A 765 36.93 3.00 -28.82
N LEU A 766 35.93 3.73 -28.31
CA LEU A 766 34.79 3.11 -27.64
C LEU A 766 33.82 2.51 -28.67
N CYS A 767 33.51 3.26 -29.73
CA CYS A 767 32.71 2.77 -30.85
C CYS A 767 33.32 1.51 -31.47
N GLU A 768 34.64 1.45 -31.66
CA GLU A 768 35.34 0.25 -32.17
C GLU A 768 35.19 -0.96 -31.24
N LYS A 769 35.30 -0.75 -29.91
CA LYS A 769 35.10 -1.82 -28.91
C LYS A 769 33.64 -2.30 -28.85
N ILE A 770 32.67 -1.40 -28.91
CA ILE A 770 31.23 -1.74 -28.93
C ILE A 770 30.89 -2.53 -30.21
N ASN A 771 31.30 -2.04 -31.39
CA ASN A 771 31.04 -2.71 -32.67
C ASN A 771 31.72 -4.10 -32.79
N ARG A 772 32.77 -4.37 -32.02
CA ARG A 772 33.42 -5.69 -31.92
C ARG A 772 32.84 -6.60 -30.82
N GLY A 773 31.84 -6.14 -30.07
CA GLY A 773 31.27 -6.86 -28.92
C GLY A 773 32.21 -6.96 -27.71
N ALA A 774 33.28 -6.16 -27.66
CA ALA A 774 34.20 -6.12 -26.52
C ALA A 774 33.65 -5.27 -25.34
N LEU A 775 32.70 -4.38 -25.64
CA LEU A 775 31.84 -3.67 -24.68
C LEU A 775 30.38 -3.91 -25.11
N GLY A 776 29.48 -4.02 -24.14
CA GLY A 776 28.07 -4.35 -24.33
C GLY A 776 27.33 -4.42 -22.98
N TRP A 777 26.00 -4.48 -23.00
CA TRP A 777 25.17 -4.31 -21.81
C TRP A 777 25.44 -5.36 -20.73
N GLU A 778 25.70 -6.62 -21.10
CA GLU A 778 26.02 -7.70 -20.15
C GLU A 778 27.39 -7.53 -19.49
N ARG A 779 28.32 -6.81 -20.14
CA ARG A 779 29.63 -6.48 -19.54
C ARG A 779 29.51 -5.29 -18.60
N LEU A 780 28.77 -4.26 -19.00
CA LEU A 780 28.48 -3.10 -18.17
C LEU A 780 27.70 -3.50 -16.91
N GLY A 781 26.68 -4.33 -17.05
CA GLY A 781 25.89 -4.86 -15.94
C GLY A 781 26.70 -5.73 -14.98
N ARG A 782 27.60 -6.59 -15.49
CA ARG A 782 28.54 -7.34 -14.63
C ARG A 782 29.49 -6.43 -13.85
N ASN A 783 30.06 -5.42 -14.49
CA ASN A 783 30.88 -4.41 -13.80
C ASN A 783 30.12 -3.75 -12.63
N ILE A 784 28.85 -3.40 -12.83
CA ILE A 784 27.97 -2.87 -11.77
C ILE A 784 27.74 -3.90 -10.65
N SER A 785 27.43 -5.16 -11.00
CA SER A 785 27.26 -6.24 -10.01
C SER A 785 28.54 -6.53 -9.20
N ASP A 786 29.72 -6.44 -9.83
CA ASP A 786 31.01 -6.74 -9.24
C ASP A 786 31.64 -5.52 -8.52
N GLY A 787 31.04 -4.32 -8.64
CA GLY A 787 31.54 -3.07 -8.05
C GLY A 787 32.79 -2.48 -8.73
N ASN A 788 32.99 -2.73 -10.03
CA ASN A 788 34.22 -2.45 -10.80
C ASN A 788 34.10 -1.36 -11.88
#